data_AF-A0A7W0S8V7-F1
#
_entry.id   AF-A0A7W0S8V7-F1
#
_cell.length_a   1.000
_cell.length_b   1.000
_cell.length_c   1.000
_cell.angle_alpha   90.00
_cell.angle_beta   90.00
_cell.angle_gamma   90.00
#
_symmetry.space_group_name_H-M   'P 1'
#
loop_
_entity.id
_entity.type
_entity.pdbx_description
1 polymer ?
#
loop_
_entity_poly.entity_id
_entity_poly.type
_entity_poly.pdbx_seq_one_letter_code
_entity_poly.pdbx_strand_id
1 'polypeptide(L)'
;FGLGGVSGSFAVSVARNEISSVVRARIAGAGNGGVRSDTGDVTLLADANATIKAEVAAAAVAASVGVVGVSFAGAGAAARNVILTTTEASITGSDVVSARDLSVTAESTGQTIDAFVLAAAAAFSGGVFAGAAAVGASVAENYIGWNPYSTTSSTYTTNSTPSSLTTSQTVRILDGPRAGDVYRYVGATPLAAPDLKAQDYTDETKWQQVGTDAAGSTRAIVDTSRLEVTGKLTILADSGADIDADVAAASVALAGGGVAIALAAAGLYVLNRIGAKTEAAIIGTRGLGIDVGGSAGTAITVTARDVSTIRAYGGSASIAASVGVFGSVAAAIAIAIARNDIRGQVLAHMTGATVDTTSGSTTIQASEQATISAASQAAALSVSGGISVAGGGSSEDVSITTATRAYVSGGTLTLGGALTIDAKDTSSATATVETISAALSVIGFAAAGSFARSVVAPTLEAAIRDGATVGAAGAITVEATEKARSIVVANGNAYGSTFAAAGSVAIATLAADVTASVSGAQIWTTAGAITIRARYNATDAGANDAGVANAASAQAGASSGSLVALSGASATAVDRAVVRAFGGGTLSASGAISLLAVSYAAPKADTDALALAIGGAAGIAVTSSEARVSTQAYVDGSVAQLSTNTAGAASLTVTARSVQHAKADSTALAGGIFAAGNAVSATAVVGLFAARPTTRATLGSGSISVTGDVTLDSILTATAIAAAKGIAVTGGVGAGASLSSATLEPKLEAGVDGGSVTSTAGAITITARYNATTAGANASGVSNPVLATAQTTSGGLLGISGGRSTATDAGIVDTYTASGSTLRAANAITLAARAFVAPAARTSGLTVGGAGVGVTFATAVAKPSIVARLDGNVGTAALAGASSVSVTTIATTSALAETTAVSGGILAAGNASVATSKVEQNGVRPTVEASLGAGTVRASGAITVTAQLTASSTAGSTGLSVSGGIGAGGSVADATLAPKVAAGVGGGTKIAGGAITIQSLLNANTAGTNQGPTHSTYAEAGATAGSGLASFSGAFSDATDASVVDTFVLSGATLNATGAVSVLSAAYGAARAFSHGISVAGAAGVGISDASAISRASVVTRFEGNIGTAAISGAATLDVKTLATQTADAESDAVSGGILAAGNAALANAEVRETGAAPNARAGLGSGTITVGGNIAVVSRLLATATADT
;
A
#
# COMPACT_ATOMS: atom_id res chain seq x y z
N PHE A 1 -45.51 -35.95 -28.80
CA PHE A 1 -45.59 -35.99 -30.28
C PHE A 1 -47.07 -35.87 -30.69
N GLY A 2 -47.44 -34.99 -31.63
CA GLY A 2 -48.85 -34.77 -32.07
C GLY A 2 -49.07 -33.44 -32.80
N LEU A 3 -50.32 -33.08 -33.16
CA LEU A 3 -50.64 -31.76 -33.74
C LEU A 3 -50.23 -30.59 -32.80
N GLY A 4 -50.35 -30.78 -31.48
CA GLY A 4 -49.69 -29.95 -30.46
C GLY A 4 -48.86 -30.83 -29.52
N GLY A 5 -47.56 -30.58 -29.41
CA GLY A 5 -46.64 -31.29 -28.52
C GLY A 5 -46.09 -30.35 -27.45
N VAL A 6 -46.46 -30.55 -26.19
CA VAL A 6 -45.88 -29.85 -25.04
C VAL A 6 -45.14 -30.88 -24.17
N SER A 7 -43.90 -30.58 -23.77
CA SER A 7 -43.09 -31.41 -22.87
C SER A 7 -42.51 -30.55 -21.76
N GLY A 8 -42.52 -31.06 -20.53
CA GLY A 8 -41.97 -30.39 -19.36
C GLY A 8 -41.19 -31.38 -18.52
N SER A 9 -40.02 -30.97 -18.03
CA SER A 9 -39.21 -31.77 -17.13
C SER A 9 -38.64 -30.88 -16.02
N PHE A 10 -38.79 -31.30 -14.76
CA PHE A 10 -38.21 -30.61 -13.62
C PHE A 10 -37.50 -31.62 -12.71
N ALA A 11 -36.29 -31.28 -12.29
CA ALA A 11 -35.54 -32.02 -11.30
C ALA A 11 -35.06 -31.07 -10.21
N VAL A 12 -35.31 -31.42 -8.95
CA VAL A 12 -34.79 -30.67 -7.79
C VAL A 12 -34.12 -31.65 -6.85
N SER A 13 -32.90 -31.34 -6.42
CA SER A 13 -32.14 -32.13 -5.45
C SER A 13 -31.64 -31.21 -4.34
N VAL A 14 -31.83 -31.61 -3.08
CA VAL A 14 -31.46 -30.81 -1.90
C VAL A 14 -30.77 -31.70 -0.87
N ALA A 15 -29.61 -31.29 -0.38
CA ALA A 15 -28.94 -31.88 0.77
C ALA A 15 -28.78 -30.86 1.90
N ARG A 16 -29.01 -31.31 3.14
CA ARG A 16 -28.73 -30.55 4.35
C ARG A 16 -28.00 -31.46 5.33
N ASN A 17 -26.77 -31.11 5.69
CA ASN A 17 -25.96 -31.87 6.62
C ASN A 17 -25.52 -30.96 7.76
N GLU A 18 -25.63 -31.45 8.99
CA GLU A 18 -25.21 -30.72 10.18
C GLU A 18 -24.47 -31.67 11.13
N ILE A 19 -23.25 -31.31 11.51
CA ILE A 19 -22.50 -31.94 12.58
C ILE A 19 -22.34 -30.91 13.70
N SER A 20 -22.83 -31.26 14.89
CA SER A 20 -22.61 -30.47 16.11
C SER A 20 -21.95 -31.37 17.16
N SER A 21 -20.72 -31.06 17.55
CA SER A 21 -19.92 -31.87 18.49
C SER A 21 -19.25 -31.05 19.59
N VAL A 22 -19.16 -31.64 20.78
CA VAL A 22 -18.48 -31.06 21.94
C VAL A 22 -17.57 -32.13 22.55
N VAL A 23 -16.25 -31.92 22.54
CA VAL A 23 -15.24 -32.83 23.10
C VAL A 23 -14.52 -32.13 24.25
N ARG A 24 -14.46 -32.76 25.43
CA ARG A 24 -13.80 -32.17 26.61
C ARG A 24 -12.91 -33.16 27.37
N ALA A 25 -11.69 -32.76 27.69
CA ALA A 25 -10.80 -33.40 28.65
C ALA A 25 -10.53 -32.43 29.81
N ARG A 26 -10.83 -32.80 31.07
CA ARG A 26 -10.69 -31.84 32.19
C ARG A 26 -10.20 -32.44 33.51
N ILE A 27 -9.37 -31.68 34.24
CA ILE A 27 -9.09 -31.85 35.68
C ILE A 27 -9.76 -30.68 36.44
N ALA A 28 -10.87 -31.01 37.10
CA ALA A 28 -11.77 -30.18 37.91
C ALA A 28 -11.53 -30.15 39.44
N GLY A 29 -11.09 -29.05 40.07
CA GLY A 29 -11.22 -28.85 41.53
C GLY A 29 -10.49 -29.86 42.45
N ALA A 30 -9.36 -30.42 42.01
CA ALA A 30 -8.60 -31.42 42.77
C ALA A 30 -7.64 -30.73 43.77
N GLY A 31 -8.00 -30.62 45.05
CA GLY A 31 -7.15 -29.99 46.11
C GLY A 31 -6.41 -31.00 47.01
N ASN A 32 -5.34 -30.54 47.69
CA ASN A 32 -4.56 -31.29 48.70
C ASN A 32 -3.98 -32.63 48.18
N GLY A 33 -3.20 -32.58 47.09
CA GLY A 33 -2.53 -33.74 46.48
C GLY A 33 -3.36 -34.48 45.43
N GLY A 34 -4.35 -33.80 44.83
CA GLY A 34 -5.45 -34.43 44.07
C GLY A 34 -5.08 -35.14 42.77
N VAL A 35 -4.06 -34.70 42.03
CA VAL A 35 -3.52 -35.44 40.87
C VAL A 35 -2.00 -35.51 41.00
N ARG A 36 -1.47 -36.70 41.27
CA ARG A 36 -0.03 -36.92 41.48
C ARG A 36 0.44 -38.12 40.67
N SER A 37 1.52 -37.94 39.91
CA SER A 37 2.27 -39.00 39.23
C SER A 37 3.71 -39.01 39.73
N ASP A 38 4.11 -40.05 40.46
CA ASP A 38 5.45 -40.16 41.06
C ASP A 38 6.54 -40.69 40.10
N THR A 39 6.16 -41.26 38.96
CA THR A 39 7.11 -41.84 37.99
C THR A 39 6.79 -41.55 36.51
N GLY A 40 5.57 -41.12 36.17
CA GLY A 40 5.10 -40.96 34.79
C GLY A 40 4.64 -39.55 34.44
N ASP A 41 4.21 -39.38 33.19
CA ASP A 41 3.64 -38.13 32.67
C ASP A 41 2.18 -37.93 33.11
N VAL A 42 1.67 -36.71 32.94
CA VAL A 42 0.23 -36.41 33.00
C VAL A 42 -0.20 -35.83 31.65
N THR A 43 -1.21 -36.43 31.01
CA THR A 43 -1.65 -36.03 29.66
C THR A 43 -3.15 -35.83 29.61
N LEU A 44 -3.59 -34.65 29.18
CA LEU A 44 -4.96 -34.33 28.80
C LEU A 44 -5.00 -34.11 27.29
N LEU A 45 -5.80 -34.91 26.59
CA LEU A 45 -6.01 -34.80 25.15
C LEU A 45 -7.51 -34.73 24.85
N ALA A 46 -7.93 -33.66 24.19
CA ALA A 46 -9.23 -33.55 23.53
C ALA A 46 -9.00 -33.48 22.02
N ASP A 47 -9.47 -34.48 21.27
CA ASP A 47 -9.30 -34.57 19.81
C ASP A 47 -10.68 -34.69 19.15
N ALA A 48 -10.97 -33.82 18.20
CA ALA A 48 -12.21 -33.78 17.45
C ALA A 48 -11.95 -33.73 15.94
N ASN A 49 -12.62 -34.61 15.20
CA ASN A 49 -12.60 -34.63 13.73
C ASN A 49 -14.03 -34.75 13.21
N ALA A 50 -14.37 -34.00 12.17
CA ALA A 50 -15.69 -33.99 11.57
C ALA A 50 -15.59 -33.81 10.05
N THR A 51 -16.21 -34.70 9.29
CA THR A 51 -16.20 -34.65 7.82
C THR A 51 -17.61 -34.71 7.27
N ILE A 52 -17.95 -33.81 6.36
CA ILE A 52 -19.16 -33.88 5.53
C ILE A 52 -18.72 -34.07 4.08
N LYS A 53 -19.29 -35.07 3.41
CA LYS A 53 -19.24 -35.22 1.96
C LYS A 53 -20.65 -35.04 1.41
N ALA A 54 -20.86 -34.07 0.53
CA ALA A 54 -22.17 -33.74 -0.01
C ALA A 54 -22.13 -33.72 -1.54
N GLU A 55 -22.74 -34.72 -2.17
CA GLU A 55 -22.90 -34.79 -3.62
C GLU A 55 -24.38 -34.57 -3.97
N VAL A 56 -24.68 -33.47 -4.67
CA VAL A 56 -26.05 -33.09 -5.06
C VAL A 56 -26.10 -32.84 -6.55
N ALA A 57 -26.83 -33.69 -7.28
CA ALA A 57 -27.03 -33.52 -8.72
C ALA A 57 -28.52 -33.48 -9.07
N ALA A 58 -28.89 -32.60 -9.99
CA ALA A 58 -30.22 -32.55 -10.62
C ALA A 58 -30.06 -32.43 -12.13
N ALA A 59 -30.77 -33.28 -12.88
CA ALA A 59 -30.77 -33.24 -14.34
C ALA A 59 -32.19 -33.35 -14.90
N ALA A 60 -32.55 -32.48 -15.84
CA ALA A 60 -33.85 -32.49 -16.48
C ALA A 60 -33.69 -32.39 -18.01
N VAL A 61 -34.37 -33.27 -18.74
CA VAL A 61 -34.40 -33.26 -20.21
C VAL A 61 -35.85 -33.28 -20.68
N ALA A 62 -36.20 -32.37 -21.59
CA ALA A 62 -37.52 -32.31 -22.23
C ALA A 62 -37.39 -32.25 -23.76
N ALA A 63 -38.26 -32.96 -24.47
CA ALA A 63 -38.28 -32.99 -25.93
C ALA A 63 -39.71 -33.00 -26.46
N SER A 64 -40.02 -32.15 -27.44
CA SER A 64 -41.32 -32.14 -28.11
C SER A 64 -41.20 -31.97 -29.63
N VAL A 65 -42.09 -32.64 -30.37
CA VAL A 65 -42.24 -32.47 -31.83
C VAL A 65 -43.73 -32.44 -32.20
N GLY A 66 -44.17 -31.44 -32.97
CA GLY A 66 -45.57 -31.25 -33.41
C GLY A 66 -45.78 -30.04 -34.33
N VAL A 67 -47.02 -29.65 -34.69
CA VAL A 67 -47.24 -28.37 -35.42
C VAL A 67 -46.91 -27.19 -34.50
N VAL A 68 -47.32 -27.29 -33.23
CA VAL A 68 -46.82 -26.47 -32.13
C VAL A 68 -46.00 -27.37 -31.20
N GLY A 69 -44.70 -27.14 -31.09
CA GLY A 69 -43.78 -27.88 -30.23
C GLY A 69 -43.22 -26.98 -29.13
N VAL A 70 -43.60 -27.18 -27.87
CA VAL A 70 -43.04 -26.43 -26.73
C VAL A 70 -42.36 -27.40 -25.77
N SER A 71 -41.14 -27.10 -25.34
CA SER A 71 -40.44 -27.84 -24.31
C SER A 71 -39.85 -26.92 -23.25
N PHE A 72 -39.93 -27.35 -21.99
CA PHE A 72 -39.25 -26.66 -20.91
C PHE A 72 -38.56 -27.66 -19.96
N ALA A 73 -37.34 -27.35 -19.56
CA ALA A 73 -36.55 -28.13 -18.62
C ALA A 73 -36.03 -27.25 -17.49
N GLY A 74 -36.18 -27.69 -16.24
CA GLY A 74 -35.63 -27.00 -15.07
C GLY A 74 -34.87 -27.96 -14.17
N ALA A 75 -33.63 -27.63 -13.83
CA ALA A 75 -32.82 -28.38 -12.87
C ALA A 75 -32.38 -27.46 -11.73
N GLY A 76 -32.62 -27.88 -10.49
CA GLY A 76 -32.21 -27.16 -9.28
C GLY A 76 -31.45 -28.07 -8.32
N ALA A 77 -30.23 -27.70 -7.92
CA ALA A 77 -29.44 -28.44 -6.94
C ALA A 77 -29.05 -27.51 -5.78
N ALA A 78 -29.25 -27.93 -4.53
CA ALA A 78 -28.89 -27.13 -3.37
C ALA A 78 -28.25 -27.97 -2.25
N ALA A 79 -27.09 -27.56 -1.74
CA ALA A 79 -26.45 -28.16 -0.58
C ALA A 79 -26.22 -27.12 0.52
N ARG A 80 -26.55 -27.48 1.78
CA ARG A 80 -26.16 -26.71 2.96
C ARG A 80 -25.47 -27.62 3.97
N ASN A 81 -24.22 -27.32 4.29
CA ASN A 81 -23.38 -28.14 5.16
C ASN A 81 -22.88 -27.29 6.33
N VAL A 82 -23.06 -27.76 7.56
CA VAL A 82 -22.71 -27.02 8.78
C VAL A 82 -21.92 -27.95 9.71
N ILE A 83 -20.71 -27.54 10.10
CA ILE A 83 -19.91 -28.20 11.13
C ILE A 83 -19.70 -27.21 12.29
N LEU A 84 -20.19 -27.55 13.48
CA LEU A 84 -20.03 -26.79 14.71
C LEU A 84 -19.31 -27.68 15.73
N THR A 85 -18.04 -27.42 15.99
CA THR A 85 -17.23 -28.23 16.91
C THR A 85 -16.63 -27.37 18.02
N THR A 86 -16.78 -27.82 19.25
CA THR A 86 -16.10 -27.26 20.42
C THR A 86 -15.20 -28.32 21.05
N THR A 87 -13.92 -28.02 21.18
CA THR A 87 -12.91 -28.93 21.74
C THR A 87 -12.17 -28.22 22.86
N GLU A 88 -12.12 -28.84 24.04
CA GLU A 88 -11.59 -28.21 25.25
C GLU A 88 -10.76 -29.19 26.08
N ALA A 89 -9.50 -28.85 26.33
CA ALA A 89 -8.65 -29.48 27.34
C ALA A 89 -8.39 -28.48 28.47
N SER A 90 -8.72 -28.82 29.72
CA SER A 90 -8.61 -27.86 30.83
C SER A 90 -8.14 -28.44 32.17
N ILE A 91 -7.32 -27.67 32.90
CA ILE A 91 -7.02 -27.89 34.33
C ILE A 91 -7.50 -26.65 35.07
N THR A 92 -8.53 -26.80 35.91
CA THR A 92 -9.15 -25.66 36.61
C THR A 92 -9.18 -25.89 38.11
N GLY A 93 -8.68 -24.94 38.89
CA GLY A 93 -8.76 -25.00 40.36
C GLY A 93 -8.09 -26.22 40.99
N SER A 94 -7.02 -26.79 40.38
CA SER A 94 -6.47 -28.11 40.76
C SER A 94 -4.96 -28.16 41.01
N ASP A 95 -4.54 -28.94 42.02
CA ASP A 95 -3.14 -29.19 42.39
C ASP A 95 -2.65 -30.45 41.66
N VAL A 96 -1.71 -30.28 40.73
CA VAL A 96 -1.17 -31.36 39.90
C VAL A 96 0.34 -31.48 40.09
N VAL A 97 0.82 -32.69 40.35
CA VAL A 97 2.25 -33.02 40.43
C VAL A 97 2.59 -34.07 39.39
N SER A 98 3.56 -33.80 38.50
CA SER A 98 4.08 -34.73 37.49
C SER A 98 5.58 -34.93 37.67
N ALA A 99 6.01 -36.19 37.89
CA ALA A 99 7.43 -36.55 37.97
C ALA A 99 8.16 -36.46 36.62
N ARG A 100 7.43 -36.32 35.50
CA ARG A 100 7.95 -36.14 34.15
C ARG A 100 7.22 -35.00 33.45
N ASP A 101 6.68 -35.19 32.24
CA ASP A 101 6.04 -34.14 31.46
C ASP A 101 4.57 -33.96 31.85
N LEU A 102 4.02 -32.77 31.60
CA LEU A 102 2.60 -32.47 31.70
C LEU A 102 2.13 -31.85 30.37
N SER A 103 1.18 -32.49 29.70
CA SER A 103 0.60 -32.01 28.43
C SER A 103 -0.89 -31.76 28.54
N VAL A 104 -1.34 -30.58 28.09
CA VAL A 104 -2.75 -30.21 27.93
C VAL A 104 -2.98 -29.84 26.47
N THR A 105 -3.62 -30.73 25.72
CA THR A 105 -3.74 -30.65 24.26
C THR A 105 -5.19 -30.68 23.81
N ALA A 106 -5.60 -29.72 22.98
CA ALA A 106 -6.87 -29.68 22.29
C ALA A 106 -6.63 -29.60 20.77
N GLU A 107 -7.13 -30.56 20.01
CA GLU A 107 -6.94 -30.70 18.57
C GLU A 107 -8.30 -30.74 17.84
N SER A 108 -8.43 -29.95 16.79
CA SER A 108 -9.61 -29.92 15.90
C SER A 108 -9.18 -29.67 14.47
N THR A 109 -8.32 -30.55 13.95
CA THR A 109 -7.60 -30.38 12.68
C THR A 109 -8.25 -31.10 11.50
N GLY A 110 -9.12 -32.09 11.74
CA GLY A 110 -9.82 -32.85 10.69
C GLY A 110 -11.22 -32.35 10.39
N GLN A 111 -11.47 -31.03 10.45
CA GLN A 111 -12.77 -30.44 10.13
C GLN A 111 -12.86 -30.19 8.62
N THR A 112 -13.65 -30.98 7.89
CA THR A 112 -13.67 -30.94 6.42
C THR A 112 -15.09 -30.93 5.86
N ILE A 113 -15.36 -30.08 4.89
CA ILE A 113 -16.55 -30.13 4.03
C ILE A 113 -16.09 -30.27 2.58
N ASP A 114 -16.49 -31.36 1.92
CA ASP A 114 -16.32 -31.61 0.50
C ASP A 114 -17.70 -31.59 -0.17
N ALA A 115 -17.96 -30.58 -0.99
CA ALA A 115 -19.28 -30.30 -1.57
C ALA A 115 -19.23 -30.22 -3.10
N PHE A 116 -19.91 -31.15 -3.76
CA PHE A 116 -20.13 -31.16 -5.21
C PHE A 116 -21.61 -30.92 -5.53
N VAL A 117 -21.93 -29.83 -6.24
CA VAL A 117 -23.31 -29.45 -6.58
C VAL A 117 -23.46 -29.19 -8.08
N LEU A 118 -24.30 -29.97 -8.77
CA LEU A 118 -24.52 -29.89 -10.22
C LEU A 118 -25.99 -29.77 -10.59
N ALA A 119 -26.35 -28.77 -11.39
CA ALA A 119 -27.65 -28.66 -12.03
C ALA A 119 -27.52 -28.60 -13.55
N ALA A 120 -28.19 -29.49 -14.28
CA ALA A 120 -28.14 -29.55 -15.74
C ALA A 120 -29.54 -29.65 -16.36
N ALA A 121 -29.91 -28.69 -17.21
CA ALA A 121 -31.21 -28.69 -17.90
C ALA A 121 -31.04 -28.66 -19.42
N ALA A 122 -31.78 -29.50 -20.15
CA ALA A 122 -31.80 -29.51 -21.61
C ALA A 122 -33.23 -29.58 -22.18
N ALA A 123 -33.58 -28.65 -23.06
CA ALA A 123 -34.87 -28.61 -23.73
C ALA A 123 -34.71 -28.60 -25.25
N PHE A 124 -35.43 -29.50 -25.94
CA PHE A 124 -35.43 -29.64 -27.39
C PHE A 124 -36.86 -29.50 -27.94
N SER A 125 -37.09 -28.67 -28.95
CA SER A 125 -38.42 -28.54 -29.58
C SER A 125 -38.35 -28.51 -31.10
N GLY A 126 -39.35 -29.12 -31.76
CA GLY A 126 -39.49 -29.18 -33.20
C GLY A 126 -40.93 -28.91 -33.67
N GLY A 127 -41.14 -28.05 -34.67
CA GLY A 127 -42.49 -27.83 -35.23
C GLY A 127 -42.66 -26.64 -36.16
N VAL A 128 -43.89 -26.29 -36.56
CA VAL A 128 -44.14 -25.02 -37.28
C VAL A 128 -43.94 -23.83 -36.33
N PHE A 129 -44.44 -23.95 -35.10
CA PHE A 129 -44.13 -23.05 -33.98
C PHE A 129 -43.37 -23.84 -32.92
N ALA A 130 -42.10 -23.55 -32.70
CA ALA A 130 -41.22 -24.26 -31.77
C ALA A 130 -40.71 -23.33 -30.66
N GLY A 131 -40.78 -23.79 -29.40
CA GLY A 131 -40.28 -23.06 -28.24
C GLY A 131 -39.53 -24.00 -27.28
N ALA A 132 -38.30 -23.68 -26.91
CA ALA A 132 -37.52 -24.41 -25.91
C ALA A 132 -37.05 -23.46 -24.80
N ALA A 133 -37.21 -23.86 -23.54
CA ALA A 133 -36.70 -23.12 -22.39
C ALA A 133 -35.94 -24.05 -21.43
N ALA A 134 -34.73 -23.69 -21.01
CA ALA A 134 -33.93 -24.48 -20.07
C ALA A 134 -33.36 -23.59 -18.95
N VAL A 135 -33.54 -24.01 -17.69
CA VAL A 135 -32.99 -23.30 -16.52
C VAL A 135 -32.22 -24.27 -15.63
N GLY A 136 -30.94 -24.00 -15.38
CA GLY A 136 -30.11 -24.71 -14.40
C GLY A 136 -29.73 -23.79 -13.25
N ALA A 137 -29.98 -24.19 -12.01
CA ALA A 137 -29.65 -23.41 -10.82
C ALA A 137 -28.96 -24.26 -9.74
N SER A 138 -27.79 -23.83 -9.26
CA SER A 138 -27.03 -24.54 -8.21
C SER A 138 -26.72 -23.64 -7.02
N VAL A 139 -26.84 -24.16 -5.79
CA VAL A 139 -26.55 -23.44 -4.56
C VAL A 139 -25.72 -24.30 -3.62
N ALA A 140 -24.60 -23.78 -3.11
CA ALA A 140 -23.83 -24.42 -2.04
C ALA A 140 -23.54 -23.43 -0.91
N GLU A 141 -23.94 -23.78 0.31
CA GLU A 141 -23.65 -23.01 1.52
C GLU A 141 -22.91 -23.90 2.52
N ASN A 142 -21.62 -23.66 2.74
CA ASN A 142 -20.77 -24.45 3.63
C ASN A 142 -20.25 -23.60 4.79
N TYR A 143 -20.41 -24.12 6.01
CA TYR A 143 -20.07 -23.42 7.24
C TYR A 143 -19.24 -24.34 8.15
N ILE A 144 -18.02 -23.93 8.54
CA ILE A 144 -17.25 -24.59 9.61
C ILE A 144 -17.01 -23.59 10.73
N GLY A 145 -17.44 -23.94 11.95
CA GLY A 145 -17.33 -23.07 13.13
C GLY A 145 -18.07 -21.73 13.02
N TRP A 146 -18.98 -21.62 12.06
CA TRP A 146 -19.87 -20.49 11.82
C TRP A 146 -21.32 -20.94 12.01
N ASN A 147 -22.08 -20.29 12.89
CA ASN A 147 -23.49 -20.64 13.08
C ASN A 147 -24.39 -19.74 12.22
N PRO A 148 -25.01 -20.27 11.15
CA PRO A 148 -25.88 -19.49 10.27
C PRO A 148 -27.27 -19.21 10.89
N TYR A 149 -27.60 -19.81 12.03
CA TYR A 149 -28.88 -19.64 12.71
C TYR A 149 -28.80 -18.56 13.79
N SER A 150 -29.76 -17.64 13.82
CA SER A 150 -29.89 -16.67 14.91
C SER A 150 -30.47 -17.34 16.17
N THR A 151 -29.93 -17.01 17.34
CA THR A 151 -30.54 -17.32 18.64
C THR A 151 -31.45 -16.20 19.17
N THR A 152 -31.49 -15.04 18.50
CA THR A 152 -32.37 -13.93 18.86
C THR A 152 -33.77 -14.09 18.26
N SER A 153 -34.80 -13.78 19.05
CA SER A 153 -36.18 -13.72 18.56
C SER A 153 -36.30 -12.70 17.42
N SER A 154 -37.07 -13.05 16.38
CA SER A 154 -37.32 -12.16 15.24
C SER A 154 -38.53 -11.25 15.52
N THR A 155 -38.50 -10.01 15.04
CA THR A 155 -39.62 -9.06 15.18
C THR A 155 -40.85 -9.55 14.41
N TYR A 156 -40.64 -10.11 13.22
CA TYR A 156 -41.64 -10.67 12.33
C TYR A 156 -41.16 -12.00 11.76
N THR A 157 -42.07 -12.71 11.08
CA THR A 157 -41.75 -13.85 10.22
C THR A 157 -42.21 -13.55 8.80
N THR A 158 -41.80 -14.36 7.82
CA THR A 158 -42.30 -14.24 6.44
C THR A 158 -43.81 -14.41 6.31
N ASN A 159 -44.52 -14.89 7.35
CA ASN A 159 -45.99 -14.94 7.38
C ASN A 159 -46.63 -13.73 8.08
N SER A 160 -45.83 -12.79 8.59
CA SER A 160 -46.35 -11.58 9.23
C SER A 160 -46.70 -10.51 8.19
N THR A 161 -47.76 -9.73 8.46
CA THR A 161 -48.25 -8.65 7.60
C THR A 161 -48.21 -7.31 8.33
N PRO A 162 -47.01 -6.79 8.66
CA PRO A 162 -46.92 -5.53 9.40
C PRO A 162 -47.43 -4.36 8.56
N SER A 163 -48.09 -3.38 9.19
CA SER A 163 -48.46 -2.13 8.52
C SER A 163 -47.26 -1.27 8.11
N SER A 164 -46.11 -1.47 8.77
CA SER A 164 -44.83 -0.90 8.38
C SER A 164 -43.67 -1.72 8.93
N LEU A 165 -42.58 -1.82 8.17
CA LEU A 165 -41.32 -2.40 8.63
C LEU A 165 -40.21 -1.34 8.60
N THR A 166 -39.67 -1.01 9.77
CA THR A 166 -38.68 0.06 9.97
C THR A 166 -37.27 -0.51 10.10
N THR A 167 -36.26 0.33 9.94
CA THR A 167 -34.85 -0.02 10.15
C THR A 167 -34.64 -0.74 11.49
N SER A 168 -33.75 -1.73 11.50
CA SER A 168 -33.39 -2.63 12.60
C SER A 168 -34.42 -3.70 12.98
N GLN A 169 -35.65 -3.69 12.44
CA GLN A 169 -36.61 -4.78 12.66
C GLN A 169 -36.18 -6.05 11.90
N THR A 170 -36.46 -7.22 12.48
CA THR A 170 -35.99 -8.50 11.93
C THR A 170 -37.13 -9.39 11.43
N VAL A 171 -36.87 -10.18 10.39
CA VAL A 171 -37.81 -11.14 9.81
C VAL A 171 -37.15 -12.51 9.71
N ARG A 172 -37.84 -13.55 10.19
CA ARG A 172 -37.41 -14.95 10.02
C ARG A 172 -38.11 -15.63 8.83
N ILE A 173 -37.32 -16.31 8.00
CA ILE A 173 -37.80 -17.10 6.86
C ILE A 173 -38.35 -18.44 7.36
N LEU A 174 -39.59 -18.76 6.99
CA LEU A 174 -40.27 -19.99 7.45
C LEU A 174 -40.23 -21.14 6.45
N ASP A 175 -40.15 -20.86 5.15
CA ASP A 175 -40.23 -21.87 4.08
C ASP A 175 -39.07 -21.75 3.08
N GLY A 176 -38.74 -22.83 2.37
CA GLY A 176 -37.78 -22.83 1.25
C GLY A 176 -36.32 -23.14 1.62
N PRO A 177 -35.38 -22.96 0.66
CA PRO A 177 -33.96 -23.28 0.84
C PRO A 177 -33.30 -22.58 2.05
N ARG A 178 -33.81 -21.39 2.42
CA ARG A 178 -33.34 -20.56 3.54
C ARG A 178 -34.25 -20.58 4.78
N ALA A 179 -35.16 -21.55 4.88
CA ALA A 179 -35.99 -21.72 6.07
C ALA A 179 -35.12 -21.79 7.34
N GLY A 180 -35.43 -20.95 8.32
CA GLY A 180 -34.69 -20.80 9.58
C GLY A 180 -33.83 -19.53 9.68
N ASP A 181 -33.42 -18.95 8.55
CA ASP A 181 -32.59 -17.75 8.54
C ASP A 181 -33.38 -16.52 9.05
N VAL A 182 -32.67 -15.59 9.71
CA VAL A 182 -33.25 -14.32 10.21
C VAL A 182 -32.53 -13.15 9.54
N TYR A 183 -33.27 -12.15 9.09
CA TYR A 183 -32.73 -10.95 8.43
C TYR A 183 -33.19 -9.68 9.14
N ARG A 184 -32.29 -8.72 9.32
CA ARG A 184 -32.54 -7.36 9.83
C ARG A 184 -32.74 -6.40 8.67
N TYR A 185 -33.77 -5.57 8.72
CA TYR A 185 -33.95 -4.50 7.75
C TYR A 185 -33.00 -3.34 8.01
N VAL A 186 -32.21 -2.93 7.03
CA VAL A 186 -31.21 -1.85 7.13
C VAL A 186 -31.53 -0.66 6.22
N GLY A 187 -32.61 -0.73 5.44
CA GLY A 187 -33.02 0.35 4.54
C GLY A 187 -33.34 1.65 5.29
N ALA A 188 -33.01 2.79 4.68
CA ALA A 188 -33.20 4.12 5.26
C ALA A 188 -34.68 4.57 5.31
N THR A 189 -35.53 4.01 4.44
CA THR A 189 -36.97 4.31 4.36
C THR A 189 -37.77 3.13 4.87
N PRO A 190 -38.74 3.30 5.80
CA PRO A 190 -39.63 2.21 6.19
C PRO A 190 -40.38 1.61 5.00
N LEU A 191 -40.53 0.29 4.99
CA LEU A 191 -41.43 -0.37 4.05
C LEU A 191 -42.85 -0.23 4.57
N ALA A 192 -43.75 0.38 3.79
CA ALA A 192 -45.17 0.48 4.13
C ALA A 192 -45.91 -0.80 3.71
N ALA A 193 -46.64 -1.42 4.63
CA ALA A 193 -47.40 -2.66 4.44
C ALA A 193 -46.65 -3.75 3.61
N PRO A 194 -45.38 -4.09 3.95
CA PRO A 194 -44.62 -5.00 3.11
C PRO A 194 -45.20 -6.41 3.17
N ASP A 195 -45.32 -7.03 2.01
CA ASP A 195 -45.43 -8.47 1.92
C ASP A 195 -44.06 -9.08 2.22
N LEU A 196 -43.89 -9.57 3.45
CA LEU A 196 -42.64 -10.18 3.92
C LEU A 196 -42.32 -11.50 3.23
N LYS A 197 -43.31 -12.22 2.68
CA LYS A 197 -43.06 -13.46 1.94
C LYS A 197 -42.50 -13.19 0.55
N ALA A 198 -42.88 -12.06 -0.03
CA ALA A 198 -42.42 -11.61 -1.35
C ALA A 198 -41.16 -10.72 -1.32
N GLN A 199 -40.57 -10.47 -0.14
CA GLN A 199 -39.34 -9.70 -0.06
C GLN A 199 -38.15 -10.47 -0.64
N ASP A 200 -37.26 -9.75 -1.30
CA ASP A 200 -35.95 -10.25 -1.68
C ASP A 200 -34.97 -10.10 -0.51
N TYR A 201 -34.77 -11.18 0.25
CA TYR A 201 -33.83 -11.22 1.35
C TYR A 201 -32.35 -11.29 0.91
N THR A 202 -32.08 -11.35 -0.40
CA THR A 202 -30.72 -11.26 -0.95
C THR A 202 -30.29 -9.81 -1.23
N ASP A 203 -31.21 -8.85 -1.20
CA ASP A 203 -30.91 -7.42 -1.33
C ASP A 203 -30.28 -6.86 -0.04
N GLU A 204 -28.95 -6.86 0.01
CA GLU A 204 -28.15 -6.40 1.16
C GLU A 204 -28.30 -4.91 1.47
N THR A 205 -28.82 -4.09 0.53
CA THR A 205 -29.12 -2.68 0.80
C THR A 205 -30.34 -2.52 1.71
N LYS A 206 -31.16 -3.57 1.80
CA LYS A 206 -32.36 -3.64 2.61
C LYS A 206 -32.26 -4.65 3.73
N TRP A 207 -31.52 -5.74 3.57
CA TRP A 207 -31.54 -6.88 4.50
C TRP A 207 -30.14 -7.34 4.90
N GLN A 208 -29.93 -7.54 6.20
CA GLN A 208 -28.69 -8.11 6.75
C GLN A 208 -29.02 -9.42 7.46
N GLN A 209 -28.42 -10.55 7.05
CA GLN A 209 -28.59 -11.82 7.77
C GLN A 209 -28.06 -11.69 9.21
N VAL A 210 -28.85 -12.18 10.18
CA VAL A 210 -28.54 -12.16 11.60
C VAL A 210 -28.12 -13.58 12.01
N GLY A 211 -26.86 -13.74 12.45
CA GLY A 211 -26.27 -14.97 12.97
C GLY A 211 -25.17 -14.65 14.00
N THR A 212 -24.49 -15.65 14.57
CA THR A 212 -23.37 -15.43 15.50
C THR A 212 -22.03 -15.69 14.81
N ASP A 213 -21.11 -14.72 14.92
CA ASP A 213 -19.88 -14.64 14.11
C ASP A 213 -18.75 -15.62 14.48
N ALA A 214 -18.93 -16.51 15.48
CA ALA A 214 -18.04 -17.64 15.76
C ALA A 214 -18.69 -18.65 16.75
N ALA A 215 -18.76 -19.92 16.38
CA ALA A 215 -19.23 -21.02 17.22
C ALA A 215 -18.22 -22.18 17.33
N GLY A 216 -17.24 -22.26 16.42
CA GLY A 216 -16.11 -23.19 16.53
C GLY A 216 -15.10 -22.71 17.56
N SER A 217 -14.72 -23.56 18.53
CA SER A 217 -13.73 -23.20 19.55
C SER A 217 -12.83 -24.37 19.93
N THR A 218 -11.52 -24.15 19.92
CA THR A 218 -10.49 -25.10 20.33
C THR A 218 -9.67 -24.49 21.46
N ARG A 219 -9.70 -25.08 22.66
CA ARG A 219 -9.13 -24.46 23.86
C ARG A 219 -8.28 -25.42 24.67
N ALA A 220 -7.07 -25.01 25.02
CA ALA A 220 -6.19 -25.69 25.98
C ALA A 220 -5.84 -24.73 27.12
N ILE A 221 -6.39 -24.93 28.31
CA ILE A 221 -6.34 -23.92 29.38
C ILE A 221 -5.90 -24.52 30.72
N VAL A 222 -4.97 -23.84 31.40
CA VAL A 222 -4.70 -24.01 32.83
C VAL A 222 -5.22 -22.77 33.55
N ASP A 223 -6.25 -22.92 34.37
CA ASP A 223 -6.92 -21.82 35.06
C ASP A 223 -6.84 -22.00 36.57
N THR A 224 -6.35 -20.97 37.27
CA THR A 224 -6.33 -20.84 38.73
C THR A 224 -5.81 -22.12 39.38
N SER A 225 -4.71 -22.67 38.87
CA SER A 225 -4.20 -23.98 39.26
C SER A 225 -2.78 -23.91 39.82
N ARG A 226 -2.34 -24.98 40.50
CA ARG A 226 -0.96 -25.14 41.00
C ARG A 226 -0.39 -26.37 40.31
N LEU A 227 0.74 -26.21 39.63
CA LEU A 227 1.40 -27.28 38.90
C LEU A 227 2.84 -27.43 39.41
N GLU A 228 3.28 -28.66 39.65
CA GLU A 228 4.68 -29.00 39.94
C GLU A 228 5.12 -30.06 38.93
N VAL A 229 5.97 -29.67 37.98
CA VAL A 229 6.34 -30.52 36.82
C VAL A 229 7.86 -30.63 36.76
N THR A 230 8.41 -31.82 36.97
CA THR A 230 9.87 -32.02 36.89
C THR A 230 10.38 -31.89 35.44
N GLY A 231 9.60 -32.37 34.46
CA GLY A 231 9.91 -32.33 33.03
C GLY A 231 9.44 -31.04 32.35
N LYS A 232 8.77 -31.17 31.20
CA LYS A 232 8.23 -30.08 30.39
C LYS A 232 6.72 -29.89 30.62
N LEU A 233 6.27 -28.64 30.64
CA LEU A 233 4.85 -28.26 30.53
C LEU A 233 4.53 -27.86 29.08
N THR A 234 3.57 -28.55 28.45
CA THR A 234 3.05 -28.23 27.11
C THR A 234 1.56 -27.94 27.17
N ILE A 235 1.14 -26.80 26.63
CA ILE A 235 -0.25 -26.41 26.44
C ILE A 235 -0.42 -26.13 24.94
N LEU A 236 -1.21 -26.94 24.25
CA LEU A 236 -1.36 -26.88 22.79
C LEU A 236 -2.84 -26.83 22.41
N ALA A 237 -3.23 -25.79 21.66
CA ALA A 237 -4.51 -25.73 20.96
C ALA A 237 -4.23 -25.68 19.44
N ASP A 238 -4.60 -26.72 18.69
CA ASP A 238 -4.41 -26.79 17.24
C ASP A 238 -5.77 -26.94 16.53
N SER A 239 -6.10 -26.02 15.64
CA SER A 239 -7.36 -25.95 14.91
C SER A 239 -7.09 -25.96 13.41
N GLY A 240 -7.94 -26.64 12.66
CA GLY A 240 -7.86 -26.66 11.21
C GLY A 240 -9.21 -26.94 10.58
N ALA A 241 -9.53 -26.16 9.56
CA ALA A 241 -10.78 -26.26 8.81
C ALA A 241 -10.50 -26.23 7.31
N ASP A 242 -11.06 -27.17 6.57
CA ASP A 242 -10.93 -27.24 5.12
C ASP A 242 -12.32 -27.32 4.46
N ILE A 243 -12.62 -26.38 3.56
CA ILE A 243 -13.80 -26.42 2.71
C ILE A 243 -13.32 -26.56 1.26
N ASP A 244 -13.78 -27.60 0.57
CA ASP A 244 -13.67 -27.75 -0.87
C ASP A 244 -15.09 -27.76 -1.47
N ALA A 245 -15.34 -26.83 -2.40
CA ALA A 245 -16.66 -26.63 -2.99
C ALA A 245 -16.56 -26.49 -4.51
N ASP A 246 -17.11 -27.46 -5.24
CA ASP A 246 -17.24 -27.45 -6.70
C ASP A 246 -18.73 -27.38 -7.08
N VAL A 247 -19.12 -26.26 -7.69
CA VAL A 247 -20.51 -25.94 -8.01
C VAL A 247 -20.63 -25.63 -9.50
N ALA A 248 -21.51 -26.35 -10.18
CA ALA A 248 -21.75 -26.18 -11.60
C ALA A 248 -23.24 -26.03 -11.94
N ALA A 249 -23.56 -25.14 -12.87
CA ALA A 249 -24.89 -24.97 -13.44
C ALA A 249 -24.81 -24.93 -14.97
N ALA A 250 -25.62 -25.74 -15.65
CA ALA A 250 -25.65 -25.86 -17.10
C ALA A 250 -27.09 -25.80 -17.65
N SER A 251 -27.27 -25.09 -18.76
CA SER A 251 -28.55 -25.02 -19.48
C SER A 251 -28.35 -25.08 -20.99
N VAL A 252 -29.19 -25.88 -21.68
CA VAL A 252 -29.21 -26.00 -23.13
C VAL A 252 -30.64 -25.92 -23.65
N ALA A 253 -30.94 -24.98 -24.54
CA ALA A 253 -32.24 -24.87 -25.20
C ALA A 253 -32.07 -24.86 -26.72
N LEU A 254 -32.65 -25.85 -27.42
CA LEU A 254 -32.63 -25.95 -28.88
C LEU A 254 -34.04 -25.97 -29.46
N ALA A 255 -34.33 -25.09 -30.43
CA ALA A 255 -35.62 -25.02 -31.11
C ALA A 255 -35.47 -25.02 -32.64
N GLY A 256 -36.22 -25.88 -33.36
CA GLY A 256 -36.21 -25.94 -34.82
C GLY A 256 -37.62 -25.87 -35.42
N GLY A 257 -37.86 -25.00 -36.41
CA GLY A 257 -39.19 -24.85 -36.97
C GLY A 257 -39.47 -23.78 -38.01
N GLY A 258 -40.74 -23.39 -38.14
CA GLY A 258 -41.18 -22.23 -38.91
C GLY A 258 -40.86 -20.93 -38.16
N VAL A 259 -41.39 -20.80 -36.95
CA VAL A 259 -40.99 -19.81 -35.94
C VAL A 259 -40.34 -20.56 -34.77
N ALA A 260 -39.14 -20.15 -34.35
CA ALA A 260 -38.38 -20.86 -33.30
C ALA A 260 -37.88 -19.91 -32.20
N ILE A 261 -38.12 -20.26 -30.93
CA ILE A 261 -37.63 -19.50 -29.75
C ILE A 261 -36.85 -20.43 -28.82
N ALA A 262 -35.63 -20.07 -28.47
CA ALA A 262 -34.78 -20.81 -27.52
C ALA A 262 -34.31 -19.91 -26.38
N LEU A 263 -34.60 -20.27 -25.13
CA LEU A 263 -34.21 -19.51 -23.94
C LEU A 263 -33.43 -20.41 -22.99
N ALA A 264 -32.20 -20.05 -22.63
CA ALA A 264 -31.38 -20.79 -21.69
C ALA A 264 -30.89 -19.85 -20.57
N ALA A 265 -30.92 -20.33 -19.33
CA ALA A 265 -30.38 -19.62 -18.18
C ALA A 265 -29.66 -20.58 -17.23
N ALA A 266 -28.43 -20.26 -16.85
CA ALA A 266 -27.67 -20.95 -15.83
C ALA A 266 -27.27 -19.98 -14.71
N GLY A 267 -27.43 -20.39 -13.46
CA GLY A 267 -27.12 -19.57 -12.30
C GLY A 267 -26.53 -20.40 -11.17
N LEU A 268 -25.52 -19.88 -10.48
CA LEU A 268 -25.04 -20.49 -9.23
C LEU A 268 -24.74 -19.48 -8.15
N TYR A 269 -24.81 -19.95 -6.90
CA TYR A 269 -24.42 -19.23 -5.70
C TYR A 269 -23.58 -20.13 -4.79
N VAL A 270 -22.37 -19.70 -4.46
CA VAL A 270 -21.46 -20.39 -3.53
C VAL A 270 -21.19 -19.49 -2.34
N LEU A 271 -21.35 -20.02 -1.13
CA LEU A 271 -21.04 -19.33 0.11
C LEU A 271 -20.25 -20.27 1.02
N ASN A 272 -18.99 -19.96 1.29
CA ASN A 272 -18.16 -20.71 2.22
C ASN A 272 -17.71 -19.79 3.35
N ARG A 273 -17.95 -20.19 4.60
CA ARG A 273 -17.52 -19.44 5.79
C ARG A 273 -16.82 -20.34 6.79
N ILE A 274 -15.66 -19.91 7.25
CA ILE A 274 -14.94 -20.53 8.36
C ILE A 274 -14.86 -19.53 9.52
N GLY A 275 -15.25 -19.97 10.71
CA GLY A 275 -15.13 -19.24 11.97
C GLY A 275 -14.36 -20.07 12.99
N ALA A 276 -13.21 -19.60 13.47
CA ALA A 276 -12.42 -20.34 14.44
C ALA A 276 -11.99 -19.48 15.64
N LYS A 277 -12.10 -20.03 16.86
CA LYS A 277 -11.45 -19.47 18.05
C LYS A 277 -10.52 -20.51 18.67
N THR A 278 -9.21 -20.27 18.58
CA THR A 278 -8.17 -21.12 19.13
C THR A 278 -7.48 -20.43 20.30
N GLU A 279 -7.47 -21.04 21.48
CA GLU A 279 -6.96 -20.41 22.71
C GLU A 279 -6.12 -21.40 23.53
N ALA A 280 -4.83 -21.10 23.69
CA ALA A 280 -3.91 -21.79 24.60
C ALA A 280 -3.51 -20.84 25.72
N ALA A 281 -3.80 -21.17 26.99
CA ALA A 281 -3.66 -20.19 28.06
C ALA A 281 -3.24 -20.76 29.41
N ILE A 282 -2.50 -19.94 30.16
CA ILE A 282 -2.37 -20.02 31.62
C ILE A 282 -3.03 -18.78 32.22
N ILE A 283 -4.06 -18.96 33.05
CA ILE A 283 -4.90 -17.88 33.56
C ILE A 283 -4.94 -17.97 35.08
N GLY A 284 -4.24 -17.07 35.75
CA GLY A 284 -4.16 -17.05 37.21
C GLY A 284 -3.49 -18.29 37.79
N THR A 285 -3.04 -18.18 39.04
CA THR A 285 -2.47 -19.30 39.79
C THR A 285 -2.92 -19.26 41.24
N ARG A 286 -2.79 -20.38 41.95
CA ARG A 286 -2.99 -20.45 43.40
C ARG A 286 -1.83 -21.14 44.09
N GLY A 287 -1.74 -20.98 45.41
CA GLY A 287 -0.61 -21.53 46.18
C GLY A 287 0.72 -20.93 45.72
N LEU A 288 1.72 -21.78 45.51
CA LEU A 288 3.07 -21.39 45.06
C LEU A 288 3.16 -21.12 43.53
N GLY A 289 2.07 -21.26 42.78
CA GLY A 289 2.08 -21.02 41.34
C GLY A 289 2.35 -22.26 40.50
N ILE A 290 3.03 -22.06 39.38
CA ILE A 290 3.48 -23.11 38.46
C ILE A 290 4.99 -23.20 38.60
N ASP A 291 5.49 -24.35 39.07
CA ASP A 291 6.92 -24.66 39.19
C ASP A 291 7.29 -25.75 38.18
N VAL A 292 8.25 -25.45 37.31
CA VAL A 292 8.75 -26.38 36.29
C VAL A 292 10.27 -26.54 36.42
N GLY A 293 10.72 -27.75 36.77
CA GLY A 293 12.13 -28.08 36.96
C GLY A 293 12.96 -27.91 35.67
N GLY A 294 12.37 -28.25 34.53
CA GLY A 294 13.00 -28.12 33.22
C GLY A 294 14.07 -29.19 32.95
N SER A 295 14.28 -29.48 31.66
CA SER A 295 15.38 -30.29 31.13
C SER A 295 16.22 -29.45 30.15
N ALA A 296 17.37 -29.95 29.68
CA ALA A 296 18.15 -29.27 28.64
C ALA A 296 17.28 -29.02 27.38
N GLY A 297 16.74 -27.80 27.21
CA GLY A 297 15.77 -27.47 26.16
C GLY A 297 14.71 -26.45 26.60
N THR A 298 13.44 -26.71 26.24
CA THR A 298 12.27 -25.84 26.54
C THR A 298 11.48 -26.41 27.71
N ALA A 299 11.32 -25.61 28.78
CA ALA A 299 10.59 -25.98 29.98
C ALA A 299 9.07 -25.78 29.84
N ILE A 300 8.65 -24.66 29.24
CA ILE A 300 7.23 -24.34 29.06
C ILE A 300 6.96 -24.00 27.59
N THR A 301 5.91 -24.58 27.03
CA THR A 301 5.39 -24.25 25.70
C THR A 301 3.89 -24.00 25.79
N VAL A 302 3.45 -22.81 25.40
CA VAL A 302 2.03 -22.45 25.24
C VAL A 302 1.82 -22.09 23.77
N THR A 303 1.14 -22.94 23.01
CA THR A 303 0.99 -22.78 21.56
C THR A 303 -0.47 -22.84 21.14
N ALA A 304 -0.92 -21.82 20.40
CA ALA A 304 -2.19 -21.81 19.69
C ALA A 304 -1.94 -21.72 18.19
N ARG A 305 -2.60 -22.58 17.40
CA ARG A 305 -2.43 -22.65 15.94
C ARG A 305 -3.79 -22.80 15.24
N ASP A 306 -4.01 -22.02 14.19
CA ASP A 306 -5.12 -22.23 13.26
C ASP A 306 -4.59 -22.34 11.81
N VAL A 307 -5.08 -23.35 11.09
CA VAL A 307 -4.81 -23.55 9.66
C VAL A 307 -6.14 -23.77 8.94
N SER A 308 -6.68 -22.70 8.39
CA SER A 308 -8.00 -22.69 7.75
C SER A 308 -7.87 -22.50 6.24
N THR A 309 -8.54 -23.33 5.44
CA THR A 309 -8.49 -23.29 3.97
C THR A 309 -9.88 -23.35 3.34
N ILE A 310 -10.12 -22.49 2.34
CA ILE A 310 -11.29 -22.57 1.45
C ILE A 310 -10.79 -22.69 0.00
N ARG A 311 -11.22 -23.75 -0.69
CA ARG A 311 -11.14 -23.91 -2.15
C ARG A 311 -12.55 -23.89 -2.71
N ALA A 312 -12.82 -22.94 -3.59
CA ALA A 312 -14.16 -22.76 -4.15
C ALA A 312 -14.10 -22.56 -5.66
N TYR A 313 -14.84 -23.37 -6.40
CA TYR A 313 -14.96 -23.29 -7.84
C TYR A 313 -16.45 -23.23 -8.22
N GLY A 314 -16.83 -22.17 -8.94
CA GLY A 314 -18.17 -22.00 -9.50
C GLY A 314 -18.13 -21.90 -11.02
N GLY A 315 -18.82 -22.79 -11.74
CA GLY A 315 -18.95 -22.76 -13.20
C GLY A 315 -20.39 -22.70 -13.70
N SER A 316 -20.74 -21.65 -14.45
CA SER A 316 -22.08 -21.46 -15.03
C SER A 316 -22.02 -21.42 -16.55
N ALA A 317 -22.80 -22.26 -17.24
CA ALA A 317 -22.80 -22.36 -18.69
C ALA A 317 -24.22 -22.39 -19.29
N SER A 318 -24.46 -21.57 -20.32
CA SER A 318 -25.76 -21.49 -20.99
C SER A 318 -25.62 -21.48 -22.51
N ILE A 319 -26.36 -22.35 -23.19
CA ILE A 319 -26.39 -22.44 -24.65
C ILE A 319 -27.84 -22.37 -25.14
N ALA A 320 -28.14 -21.40 -26.00
CA ALA A 320 -29.42 -21.31 -26.70
C ALA A 320 -29.20 -21.33 -28.21
N ALA A 321 -29.92 -22.19 -28.93
CA ALA A 321 -29.91 -22.19 -30.40
C ALA A 321 -31.29 -22.33 -31.01
N SER A 322 -31.60 -21.53 -32.03
CA SER A 322 -32.89 -21.56 -32.72
C SER A 322 -32.74 -21.48 -34.24
N VAL A 323 -33.44 -22.36 -34.97
CA VAL A 323 -33.51 -22.34 -36.45
C VAL A 323 -34.96 -22.19 -36.89
N GLY A 324 -35.30 -21.07 -37.54
CA GLY A 324 -36.67 -20.74 -37.97
C GLY A 324 -36.71 -20.04 -39.33
N VAL A 325 -37.56 -20.49 -40.27
CA VAL A 325 -37.67 -19.91 -41.62
C VAL A 325 -38.55 -18.65 -41.72
N PHE A 326 -39.47 -18.44 -40.78
CA PHE A 326 -40.34 -17.26 -40.67
C PHE A 326 -39.97 -16.32 -39.50
N GLY A 327 -39.02 -16.73 -38.66
CA GLY A 327 -38.50 -15.95 -37.53
C GLY A 327 -37.79 -16.83 -36.50
N SER A 328 -36.67 -16.37 -35.93
CA SER A 328 -35.98 -17.11 -34.87
C SER A 328 -35.34 -16.19 -33.83
N VAL A 329 -35.43 -16.57 -32.55
CA VAL A 329 -34.90 -15.84 -31.40
C VAL A 329 -34.19 -16.83 -30.46
N ALA A 330 -32.96 -16.49 -30.06
CA ALA A 330 -32.23 -17.21 -29.03
C ALA A 330 -31.74 -16.25 -27.93
N ALA A 331 -31.81 -16.67 -26.67
CA ALA A 331 -31.22 -15.94 -25.56
C ALA A 331 -30.55 -16.88 -24.54
N ALA A 332 -29.32 -16.59 -24.15
CA ALA A 332 -28.55 -17.34 -23.18
C ALA A 332 -28.03 -16.41 -22.06
N ILE A 333 -28.21 -16.82 -20.80
CA ILE A 333 -27.73 -16.08 -19.63
C ILE A 333 -26.95 -17.03 -18.72
N ALA A 334 -25.73 -16.65 -18.32
CA ALA A 334 -24.92 -17.38 -17.35
C ALA A 334 -24.48 -16.46 -16.21
N ILE A 335 -24.80 -16.83 -14.97
CA ILE A 335 -24.41 -16.08 -13.77
C ILE A 335 -23.68 -16.99 -12.78
N ALA A 336 -22.54 -16.52 -12.25
CA ALA A 336 -21.81 -17.18 -11.17
C ALA A 336 -21.47 -16.20 -10.05
N ILE A 337 -21.94 -16.46 -8.83
CA ILE A 337 -21.67 -15.61 -7.67
C ILE A 337 -21.09 -16.46 -6.56
N ALA A 338 -19.93 -16.08 -6.04
CA ALA A 338 -19.31 -16.76 -4.92
C ALA A 338 -18.81 -15.77 -3.86
N ARG A 339 -18.91 -16.19 -2.60
CA ARG A 339 -18.43 -15.45 -1.42
C ARG A 339 -17.72 -16.40 -0.48
N ASN A 340 -16.47 -16.08 -0.15
CA ASN A 340 -15.60 -16.93 0.64
C ASN A 340 -14.97 -16.13 1.78
N ASP A 341 -15.12 -16.59 3.01
CA ASP A 341 -14.81 -15.79 4.19
C ASP A 341 -14.18 -16.62 5.30
N ILE A 342 -13.02 -16.19 5.78
CA ILE A 342 -12.38 -16.77 6.97
C ILE A 342 -12.28 -15.68 8.04
N ARG A 343 -12.89 -15.94 9.19
CA ARG A 343 -12.72 -15.13 10.41
C ARG A 343 -12.16 -15.98 11.54
N GLY A 344 -11.17 -15.45 12.24
CA GLY A 344 -10.44 -16.23 13.23
C GLY A 344 -9.90 -15.41 14.40
N GLN A 345 -9.76 -16.06 15.56
CA GLN A 345 -8.98 -15.56 16.69
C GLN A 345 -8.04 -16.66 17.19
N VAL A 346 -6.75 -16.38 17.22
CA VAL A 346 -5.70 -17.28 17.75
C VAL A 346 -5.04 -16.59 18.93
N LEU A 347 -5.15 -17.18 20.12
CA LEU A 347 -4.70 -16.59 21.38
C LEU A 347 -3.76 -17.55 22.11
N ALA A 348 -2.52 -17.14 22.37
CA ALA A 348 -1.59 -17.84 23.25
C ALA A 348 -1.15 -16.90 24.37
N HIS A 349 -1.44 -17.20 25.64
CA HIS A 349 -1.11 -16.24 26.69
C HIS A 349 -0.91 -16.78 28.10
N MET A 350 -0.23 -15.96 28.92
CA MET A 350 -0.18 -16.10 30.36
C MET A 350 -0.73 -14.83 31.01
N THR A 351 -1.79 -14.95 31.81
CA THR A 351 -2.46 -13.79 32.42
C THR A 351 -2.54 -13.94 33.93
N GLY A 352 -1.97 -13.00 34.69
CA GLY A 352 -2.06 -12.97 36.15
C GLY A 352 -1.46 -14.18 36.87
N ALA A 353 -0.54 -14.91 36.21
CA ALA A 353 0.06 -16.14 36.72
C ALA A 353 1.38 -15.88 37.46
N THR A 354 1.70 -16.72 38.45
CA THR A 354 3.03 -16.85 39.04
C THR A 354 3.70 -18.11 38.50
N VAL A 355 4.81 -17.94 37.79
CA VAL A 355 5.51 -19.03 37.10
C VAL A 355 7.00 -18.97 37.42
N ASP A 356 7.55 -20.08 37.91
CA ASP A 356 8.97 -20.25 38.17
C ASP A 356 9.52 -21.42 37.34
N THR A 357 10.68 -21.25 36.71
CA THR A 357 11.40 -22.35 36.06
C THR A 357 12.84 -22.42 36.54
N THR A 358 13.34 -23.63 36.82
CA THR A 358 14.73 -23.81 37.29
C THR A 358 15.74 -23.73 36.14
N SER A 359 15.39 -24.27 34.97
CA SER A 359 16.20 -24.22 33.75
C SER A 359 15.32 -24.30 32.49
N GLY A 360 15.90 -24.09 31.32
CA GLY A 360 15.20 -24.22 30.03
C GLY A 360 14.36 -23.01 29.61
N SER A 361 14.07 -22.90 28.32
CA SER A 361 13.34 -21.74 27.75
C SER A 361 11.82 -21.83 27.99
N THR A 362 11.15 -20.67 27.98
CA THR A 362 9.70 -20.55 27.95
C THR A 362 9.26 -19.95 26.63
N THR A 363 8.30 -20.57 25.95
CA THR A 363 7.77 -20.13 24.65
C THR A 363 6.27 -19.95 24.71
N ILE A 364 5.77 -18.81 24.24
CA ILE A 364 4.36 -18.52 24.01
C ILE A 364 4.20 -18.20 22.52
N GLN A 365 3.43 -19.00 21.79
CA GLN A 365 3.31 -18.88 20.33
C GLN A 365 1.86 -18.90 19.86
N ALA A 366 1.48 -17.91 19.06
CA ALA A 366 0.20 -17.89 18.33
C ALA A 366 0.48 -17.87 16.83
N SER A 367 -0.08 -18.81 16.06
CA SER A 367 0.14 -18.93 14.61
C SER A 367 -1.17 -19.05 13.83
N GLU A 368 -1.32 -18.23 12.79
CA GLU A 368 -2.47 -18.23 11.88
C GLU A 368 -2.01 -18.48 10.42
N GLN A 369 -2.77 -19.31 9.72
CA GLN A 369 -2.59 -19.60 8.30
C GLN A 369 -3.95 -19.81 7.63
N ALA A 370 -4.64 -18.70 7.39
CA ALA A 370 -5.89 -18.69 6.61
C ALA A 370 -5.58 -18.62 5.10
N THR A 371 -6.15 -19.53 4.30
CA THR A 371 -5.96 -19.54 2.84
C THR A 371 -7.30 -19.61 2.12
N ILE A 372 -7.56 -18.70 1.19
CA ILE A 372 -8.70 -18.77 0.28
C ILE A 372 -8.21 -18.79 -1.16
N SER A 373 -8.67 -19.78 -1.93
CA SER A 373 -8.48 -19.87 -3.37
C SER A 373 -9.84 -20.06 -4.03
N ALA A 374 -10.37 -18.99 -4.62
CA ALA A 374 -11.71 -18.99 -5.18
C ALA A 374 -11.73 -18.58 -6.66
N ALA A 375 -12.59 -19.25 -7.44
CA ALA A 375 -12.78 -18.98 -8.86
C ALA A 375 -14.25 -19.05 -9.28
N SER A 376 -14.72 -18.03 -10.00
CA SER A 376 -16.08 -17.97 -10.57
C SER A 376 -16.03 -17.77 -12.09
N GLN A 377 -16.70 -18.65 -12.83
CA GLN A 377 -16.72 -18.66 -14.29
C GLN A 377 -18.15 -18.66 -14.85
N ALA A 378 -18.40 -17.82 -15.85
CA ALA A 378 -19.69 -17.78 -16.56
C ALA A 378 -19.49 -17.76 -18.08
N ALA A 379 -20.23 -18.63 -18.78
CA ALA A 379 -20.17 -18.76 -20.23
C ALA A 379 -21.56 -18.79 -20.85
N ALA A 380 -21.86 -17.85 -21.74
CA ALA A 380 -23.14 -17.78 -22.46
C ALA A 380 -22.93 -17.83 -23.99
N LEU A 381 -23.62 -18.73 -24.68
CA LEU A 381 -23.60 -18.83 -26.15
C LEU A 381 -25.04 -18.82 -26.69
N SER A 382 -25.34 -17.90 -27.59
CA SER A 382 -26.63 -17.82 -28.27
C SER A 382 -26.45 -17.84 -29.78
N VAL A 383 -27.18 -18.71 -30.49
CA VAL A 383 -27.10 -18.88 -31.95
C VAL A 383 -28.50 -18.83 -32.58
N SER A 384 -28.74 -17.92 -33.54
CA SER A 384 -30.02 -17.89 -34.26
C SER A 384 -29.91 -17.38 -35.70
N GLY A 385 -30.91 -17.68 -36.52
CA GLY A 385 -31.06 -17.06 -37.85
C GLY A 385 -31.61 -15.63 -37.82
N GLY A 386 -32.05 -15.14 -36.66
CA GLY A 386 -32.66 -13.82 -36.47
C GLY A 386 -31.98 -13.03 -35.35
N ILE A 387 -32.64 -12.94 -34.20
CA ILE A 387 -32.14 -12.18 -33.03
C ILE A 387 -31.45 -13.13 -32.04
N SER A 388 -30.26 -12.79 -31.56
CA SER A 388 -29.56 -13.54 -30.52
C SER A 388 -29.09 -12.62 -29.38
N VAL A 389 -29.19 -13.10 -28.13
CA VAL A 389 -28.75 -12.36 -26.94
C VAL A 389 -27.93 -13.29 -26.05
N ALA A 390 -26.71 -12.90 -25.69
CA ALA A 390 -25.87 -13.63 -24.74
C ALA A 390 -25.43 -12.69 -23.61
N GLY A 391 -25.67 -13.10 -22.36
CA GLY A 391 -25.29 -12.34 -21.17
C GLY A 391 -24.54 -13.21 -20.18
N GLY A 392 -23.37 -12.75 -19.74
CA GLY A 392 -22.54 -13.41 -18.74
C GLY A 392 -22.23 -12.47 -17.58
N GLY A 393 -22.29 -12.98 -16.35
CA GLY A 393 -21.91 -12.22 -15.17
C GLY A 393 -21.29 -13.10 -14.11
N SER A 394 -20.06 -12.78 -13.69
CA SER A 394 -19.40 -13.49 -12.60
C SER A 394 -18.93 -12.53 -11.51
N SER A 395 -19.08 -12.94 -10.25
CA SER A 395 -18.67 -12.19 -9.07
C SER A 395 -18.01 -13.10 -8.03
N GLU A 396 -16.83 -12.70 -7.56
CA GLU A 396 -16.08 -13.40 -6.50
C GLU A 396 -15.70 -12.38 -5.41
N ASP A 397 -16.17 -12.58 -4.17
CA ASP A 397 -15.79 -11.75 -3.01
C ASP A 397 -15.13 -12.61 -1.95
N VAL A 398 -13.88 -12.29 -1.62
CA VAL A 398 -13.03 -13.03 -0.69
C VAL A 398 -12.62 -12.14 0.47
N SER A 399 -12.76 -12.64 1.70
CA SER A 399 -12.26 -11.95 2.88
C SER A 399 -11.55 -12.85 3.88
N ILE A 400 -10.43 -12.36 4.42
CA ILE A 400 -9.75 -12.93 5.59
C ILE A 400 -9.64 -11.85 6.66
N THR A 401 -10.18 -12.10 7.84
CA THR A 401 -10.07 -11.20 8.99
C THR A 401 -9.74 -12.00 10.24
N THR A 402 -8.47 -12.00 10.62
CA THR A 402 -7.91 -12.80 11.70
C THR A 402 -7.32 -11.91 12.80
N ALA A 403 -7.33 -12.42 14.03
CA ALA A 403 -6.65 -11.79 15.16
C ALA A 403 -5.76 -12.79 15.90
N THR A 404 -4.45 -12.60 15.81
CA THR A 404 -3.44 -13.51 16.33
C THR A 404 -2.66 -12.81 17.44
N ARG A 405 -2.73 -13.32 18.67
CA ARG A 405 -2.13 -12.66 19.84
C ARG A 405 -1.34 -13.63 20.70
N ALA A 406 -0.07 -13.33 20.93
CA ALA A 406 0.79 -13.99 21.89
C ALA A 406 1.18 -13.01 23.00
N TYR A 407 0.84 -13.26 24.28
CA TYR A 407 1.14 -12.25 25.30
C TYR A 407 1.30 -12.76 26.74
N VAL A 408 1.99 -11.95 27.54
CA VAL A 408 1.97 -12.00 29.02
C VAL A 408 1.29 -10.74 29.53
N SER A 409 0.31 -10.88 30.44
CA SER A 409 -0.44 -9.75 31.02
C SER A 409 -0.54 -9.92 32.53
N GLY A 410 0.05 -8.99 33.29
CA GLY A 410 0.17 -9.09 34.75
C GLY A 410 1.00 -10.31 35.23
N GLY A 411 0.98 -10.56 36.54
CA GLY A 411 1.68 -11.71 37.14
C GLY A 411 3.20 -11.57 37.27
N THR A 412 3.85 -12.65 37.73
CA THR A 412 5.30 -12.73 37.97
C THR A 412 5.88 -13.97 37.31
N LEU A 413 6.85 -13.79 36.41
CA LEU A 413 7.59 -14.88 35.75
C LEU A 413 9.07 -14.82 36.17
N THR A 414 9.58 -15.88 36.81
CA THR A 414 11.01 -16.05 37.13
C THR A 414 11.56 -17.25 36.35
N LEU A 415 12.26 -16.99 35.25
CA LEU A 415 12.61 -18.02 34.27
C LEU A 415 14.11 -18.37 34.33
N GLY A 416 14.44 -19.64 34.52
CA GLY A 416 15.80 -20.18 34.49
C GLY A 416 16.44 -20.23 33.09
N GLY A 417 15.73 -19.82 32.03
CA GLY A 417 16.21 -19.74 30.65
C GLY A 417 15.68 -18.50 29.90
N ALA A 418 15.62 -18.57 28.56
CA ALA A 418 15.11 -17.49 27.72
C ALA A 418 13.57 -17.46 27.67
N LEU A 419 12.99 -16.28 27.39
CA LEU A 419 11.56 -16.11 27.08
C LEU A 419 11.39 -15.73 25.61
N THR A 420 10.52 -16.44 24.90
CA THR A 420 10.10 -16.10 23.53
C THR A 420 8.58 -15.97 23.49
N ILE A 421 8.10 -14.81 23.04
CA ILE A 421 6.70 -14.55 22.71
C ILE A 421 6.64 -14.30 21.20
N ASP A 422 5.94 -15.15 20.46
CA ASP A 422 5.93 -15.15 19.00
C ASP A 422 4.49 -15.18 18.46
N ALA A 423 4.08 -14.14 17.77
CA ALA A 423 2.82 -14.08 17.05
C ALA A 423 3.12 -14.11 15.54
N LYS A 424 2.53 -15.04 14.80
CA LYS A 424 2.77 -15.24 13.37
C LYS A 424 1.48 -15.37 12.57
N ASP A 425 1.41 -14.72 11.42
CA ASP A 425 0.32 -14.90 10.46
C ASP A 425 0.91 -14.98 9.03
N THR A 426 0.36 -15.89 8.22
CA THR A 426 0.77 -16.17 6.85
C THR A 426 -0.42 -16.21 5.88
N SER A 427 -1.47 -15.46 6.23
CA SER A 427 -2.77 -15.50 5.55
C SER A 427 -2.72 -15.11 4.08
N SER A 428 -3.49 -15.80 3.24
CA SER A 428 -3.49 -15.55 1.81
C SER A 428 -4.83 -15.71 1.13
N ALA A 429 -5.16 -14.79 0.23
CA ALA A 429 -6.39 -14.85 -0.55
C ALA A 429 -6.12 -14.65 -2.05
N THR A 430 -6.71 -15.51 -2.87
CA THR A 430 -6.75 -15.41 -4.33
C THR A 430 -8.21 -15.47 -4.81
N ALA A 431 -8.62 -14.48 -5.59
CA ALA A 431 -9.95 -14.42 -6.23
C ALA A 431 -9.80 -14.29 -7.75
N THR A 432 -10.36 -15.22 -8.50
CA THR A 432 -10.29 -15.25 -9.97
C THR A 432 -11.68 -15.25 -10.57
N VAL A 433 -11.92 -14.39 -11.57
CA VAL A 433 -13.19 -14.32 -12.28
C VAL A 433 -12.97 -14.34 -13.79
N GLU A 434 -13.73 -15.18 -14.48
CA GLU A 434 -13.74 -15.23 -15.95
C GLU A 434 -15.18 -15.26 -16.49
N THR A 435 -15.48 -14.40 -17.45
CA THR A 435 -16.79 -14.34 -18.09
C THR A 435 -16.63 -14.29 -19.60
N ILE A 436 -17.35 -15.15 -20.32
CA ILE A 436 -17.43 -15.15 -21.77
C ILE A 436 -18.88 -15.13 -22.25
N SER A 437 -19.18 -14.31 -23.25
CA SER A 437 -20.51 -14.23 -23.86
C SER A 437 -20.40 -14.10 -25.37
N ALA A 438 -21.12 -14.94 -26.12
CA ALA A 438 -21.10 -14.98 -27.57
C ALA A 438 -22.50 -15.05 -28.18
N ALA A 439 -22.83 -14.13 -29.09
CA ALA A 439 -24.13 -14.04 -29.77
C ALA A 439 -23.92 -14.08 -31.30
N LEU A 440 -24.27 -15.21 -31.93
CA LEU A 440 -24.06 -15.50 -33.35
C LEU A 440 -25.41 -15.47 -34.10
N SER A 441 -25.69 -14.38 -34.81
CA SER A 441 -26.92 -14.22 -35.61
C SER A 441 -26.84 -13.03 -36.57
N VAL A 442 -27.94 -12.71 -37.28
CA VAL A 442 -28.05 -11.49 -38.08
C VAL A 442 -28.07 -10.24 -37.20
N ILE A 443 -28.78 -10.29 -36.06
CA ILE A 443 -28.81 -9.23 -35.04
C ILE A 443 -28.45 -9.84 -33.69
N GLY A 444 -27.23 -9.58 -33.19
CA GLY A 444 -26.68 -10.25 -32.02
C GLY A 444 -26.13 -9.28 -30.97
N PHE A 445 -26.53 -9.48 -29.72
CA PHE A 445 -26.12 -8.71 -28.55
C PHE A 445 -25.35 -9.59 -27.56
N ALA A 446 -24.12 -9.23 -27.23
CA ALA A 446 -23.32 -9.91 -26.21
C ALA A 446 -22.90 -8.95 -25.10
N ALA A 447 -23.05 -9.36 -23.84
CA ALA A 447 -22.60 -8.60 -22.68
C ALA A 447 -21.91 -9.49 -21.65
N ALA A 448 -20.72 -9.12 -21.19
CA ALA A 448 -19.95 -9.85 -20.17
C ALA A 448 -19.50 -8.91 -19.05
N GLY A 449 -19.77 -9.29 -17.80
CA GLY A 449 -19.35 -8.55 -16.60
C GLY A 449 -18.59 -9.43 -15.61
N SER A 450 -17.42 -8.99 -15.16
CA SER A 450 -16.58 -9.70 -14.19
C SER A 450 -16.22 -8.81 -13.01
N PHE A 451 -16.50 -9.25 -11.79
CA PHE A 451 -16.18 -8.51 -10.56
C PHE A 451 -15.44 -9.40 -9.58
N ALA A 452 -14.22 -9.05 -9.20
CA ALA A 452 -13.44 -9.79 -8.22
C ALA A 452 -12.93 -8.85 -7.12
N ARG A 453 -13.09 -9.25 -5.86
CA ARG A 453 -12.63 -8.51 -4.70
C ARG A 453 -11.96 -9.45 -3.70
N SER A 454 -10.82 -9.01 -3.15
CA SER A 454 -10.14 -9.69 -2.05
C SER A 454 -9.73 -8.67 -0.98
N VAL A 455 -10.07 -8.96 0.28
CA VAL A 455 -9.71 -8.16 1.45
C VAL A 455 -9.03 -9.05 2.49
N VAL A 456 -7.77 -8.79 2.77
CA VAL A 456 -7.00 -9.50 3.81
C VAL A 456 -6.60 -8.49 4.88
N ALA A 457 -7.13 -8.65 6.09
CA ALA A 457 -6.99 -7.69 7.18
C ALA A 457 -6.62 -8.37 8.52
N PRO A 458 -5.41 -8.95 8.62
CA PRO A 458 -4.95 -9.60 9.85
C PRO A 458 -4.56 -8.57 10.92
N THR A 459 -4.78 -8.94 12.17
CA THR A 459 -4.30 -8.19 13.34
C THR A 459 -3.40 -9.07 14.18
N LEU A 460 -2.16 -8.64 14.40
CA LEU A 460 -1.10 -9.42 15.01
C LEU A 460 -0.52 -8.68 16.23
N GLU A 461 -0.53 -9.32 17.39
CA GLU A 461 -0.01 -8.74 18.64
C GLU A 461 0.92 -9.70 19.38
N ALA A 462 2.16 -9.29 19.63
CA ALA A 462 3.06 -9.92 20.59
C ALA A 462 3.34 -8.95 21.74
N ALA A 463 3.04 -9.31 23.00
CA ALA A 463 3.09 -8.32 24.08
C ALA A 463 3.52 -8.84 25.46
N ILE A 464 4.17 -7.97 26.24
CA ILE A 464 4.26 -8.07 27.70
C ILE A 464 3.64 -6.81 28.30
N ARG A 465 2.56 -6.92 29.08
CA ARG A 465 1.77 -5.76 29.48
C ARG A 465 1.12 -5.85 30.87
N ASP A 466 0.38 -4.79 31.21
CA ASP A 466 -0.53 -4.71 32.36
C ASP A 466 0.14 -4.99 33.71
N GLY A 467 1.34 -4.43 33.94
CA GLY A 467 2.06 -4.58 35.21
C GLY A 467 2.81 -5.90 35.39
N ALA A 468 2.97 -6.69 34.32
CA ALA A 468 3.75 -7.93 34.38
C ALA A 468 5.19 -7.67 34.86
N THR A 469 5.69 -8.58 35.69
CA THR A 469 7.05 -8.59 36.23
C THR A 469 7.77 -9.83 35.71
N VAL A 470 8.73 -9.67 34.80
CA VAL A 470 9.37 -10.79 34.08
C VAL A 470 10.88 -10.75 34.23
N GLY A 471 11.45 -11.76 34.88
CA GLY A 471 12.87 -12.01 34.96
C GLY A 471 13.27 -13.27 34.20
N ALA A 472 14.28 -13.18 33.33
CA ALA A 472 14.80 -14.31 32.59
C ALA A 472 16.32 -14.47 32.79
N ALA A 473 16.78 -15.71 32.95
CA ALA A 473 18.21 -15.98 32.99
C ALA A 473 18.87 -15.77 31.62
N GLY A 474 18.11 -16.03 30.53
CA GLY A 474 18.50 -15.85 29.13
C GLY A 474 17.94 -14.57 28.49
N ALA A 475 17.91 -14.55 27.15
CA ALA A 475 17.32 -13.45 26.37
C ALA A 475 15.78 -13.40 26.48
N ILE A 476 15.21 -12.21 26.30
CA ILE A 476 13.75 -12.00 26.14
C ILE A 476 13.49 -11.53 24.72
N THR A 477 12.64 -12.25 23.99
CA THR A 477 12.22 -11.92 22.62
C THR A 477 10.71 -11.78 22.54
N VAL A 478 10.23 -10.66 22.01
CA VAL A 478 8.82 -10.40 21.69
C VAL A 478 8.74 -10.11 20.19
N GLU A 479 8.08 -10.99 19.44
CA GLU A 479 8.11 -10.98 17.98
C GLU A 479 6.71 -11.12 17.39
N ALA A 480 6.37 -10.21 16.46
CA ALA A 480 5.17 -10.27 15.63
C ALA A 480 5.59 -10.31 14.16
N THR A 481 5.25 -11.38 13.43
CA THR A 481 5.62 -11.57 12.01
C THR A 481 4.40 -11.85 11.14
N GLU A 482 4.11 -10.93 10.23
CA GLU A 482 3.02 -10.99 9.26
C GLU A 482 3.55 -11.26 7.84
N LYS A 483 2.94 -12.21 7.13
CA LYS A 483 3.27 -12.57 5.73
C LYS A 483 2.02 -12.67 4.84
N ALA A 484 1.14 -11.68 4.90
CA ALA A 484 -0.12 -11.74 4.16
C ALA A 484 -0.04 -11.35 2.68
N ARG A 485 -0.92 -11.95 1.87
CA ARG A 485 -1.11 -11.65 0.44
C ARG A 485 -2.58 -11.62 -0.01
N SER A 486 -2.89 -10.75 -0.97
CA SER A 486 -4.19 -10.58 -1.63
C SER A 486 -4.01 -10.46 -3.15
N ILE A 487 -4.44 -11.47 -3.91
CA ILE A 487 -4.29 -11.54 -5.37
C ILE A 487 -5.67 -11.62 -6.02
N VAL A 488 -5.90 -10.81 -7.05
CA VAL A 488 -7.21 -10.69 -7.72
C VAL A 488 -7.03 -10.60 -9.23
N VAL A 489 -7.81 -11.41 -9.97
CA VAL A 489 -7.85 -11.42 -11.44
C VAL A 489 -9.32 -11.40 -11.90
N ALA A 490 -9.69 -10.49 -12.80
CA ALA A 490 -11.03 -10.42 -13.39
C ALA A 490 -10.98 -10.23 -14.91
N ASN A 491 -11.54 -11.17 -15.68
CA ASN A 491 -11.55 -11.14 -17.14
C ASN A 491 -12.97 -11.23 -17.69
N GLY A 492 -13.34 -10.33 -18.61
CA GLY A 492 -14.67 -10.25 -19.21
C GLY A 492 -14.56 -10.17 -20.73
N ASN A 493 -15.22 -11.07 -21.44
CA ASN A 493 -15.10 -11.22 -22.90
C ASN A 493 -16.49 -11.28 -23.56
N ALA A 494 -16.77 -10.39 -24.51
CA ALA A 494 -18.07 -10.34 -25.20
C ALA A 494 -17.91 -10.29 -26.73
N TYR A 495 -18.57 -11.20 -27.44
CA TYR A 495 -18.52 -11.30 -28.90
C TYR A 495 -19.92 -11.34 -29.50
N GLY A 496 -20.29 -10.33 -30.27
CA GLY A 496 -21.61 -10.22 -30.89
C GLY A 496 -21.52 -9.97 -32.39
N SER A 497 -22.59 -10.24 -33.13
CA SER A 497 -22.66 -9.83 -34.54
C SER A 497 -22.99 -8.35 -34.71
N THR A 498 -23.71 -7.72 -33.78
CA THR A 498 -24.10 -6.30 -33.85
C THR A 498 -23.55 -5.46 -32.70
N PHE A 499 -23.74 -5.90 -31.46
CA PHE A 499 -23.28 -5.18 -30.27
C PHE A 499 -22.55 -6.12 -29.32
N ALA A 500 -21.42 -5.66 -28.77
CA ALA A 500 -20.66 -6.37 -27.74
C ALA A 500 -20.17 -5.40 -26.67
N ALA A 501 -20.40 -5.74 -25.39
CA ALA A 501 -19.92 -4.96 -24.25
C ALA A 501 -19.26 -5.86 -23.20
N ALA A 502 -18.03 -5.55 -22.81
CA ALA A 502 -17.29 -6.28 -21.79
C ALA A 502 -16.79 -5.35 -20.68
N GLY A 503 -16.96 -5.76 -19.42
CA GLY A 503 -16.56 -4.99 -18.24
C GLY A 503 -15.89 -5.87 -17.19
N SER A 504 -14.77 -5.40 -16.62
CA SER A 504 -14.04 -6.12 -15.56
C SER A 504 -13.57 -5.19 -14.44
N VAL A 505 -13.74 -5.63 -13.20
CA VAL A 505 -13.30 -4.92 -12.00
C VAL A 505 -12.52 -5.87 -11.07
N ALA A 506 -11.30 -5.51 -10.71
CA ALA A 506 -10.45 -6.24 -9.77
C ALA A 506 -10.03 -5.34 -8.60
N ILE A 507 -10.30 -5.75 -7.36
CA ILE A 507 -9.95 -4.98 -6.15
C ILE A 507 -9.20 -5.87 -5.15
N ALA A 508 -7.90 -5.62 -4.97
CA ALA A 508 -7.06 -6.27 -3.97
C ALA A 508 -6.75 -5.30 -2.82
N THR A 509 -7.11 -5.65 -1.59
CA THR A 509 -6.84 -4.85 -0.39
C THR A 509 -6.13 -5.68 0.67
N LEU A 510 -4.99 -5.18 1.12
CA LEU A 510 -4.24 -5.70 2.25
C LEU A 510 -4.21 -4.63 3.35
N ALA A 511 -4.63 -4.98 4.57
CA ALA A 511 -4.90 -4.05 5.67
C ALA A 511 -4.43 -4.61 7.02
N ALA A 512 -3.12 -4.77 7.21
CA ALA A 512 -2.56 -5.42 8.42
C ALA A 512 -2.29 -4.45 9.58
N ASP A 513 -2.50 -4.89 10.83
CA ASP A 513 -1.96 -4.22 12.03
C ASP A 513 -1.05 -5.19 12.78
N VAL A 514 0.25 -4.86 12.85
CA VAL A 514 1.30 -5.69 13.43
C VAL A 514 1.95 -4.96 14.59
N THR A 515 1.85 -5.50 15.80
CA THR A 515 2.38 -4.85 17.00
C THR A 515 3.19 -5.83 17.85
N ALA A 516 4.43 -5.47 18.15
CA ALA A 516 5.26 -6.10 19.17
C ALA A 516 5.54 -5.08 20.27
N SER A 517 5.29 -5.42 21.54
CA SER A 517 5.36 -4.41 22.60
C SER A 517 5.71 -4.92 23.99
N VAL A 518 6.27 -4.01 24.78
CA VAL A 518 6.34 -4.10 26.24
C VAL A 518 5.69 -2.84 26.79
N SER A 519 4.61 -2.93 27.56
CA SER A 519 3.82 -1.76 27.97
C SER A 519 3.45 -1.80 29.46
N GLY A 520 3.93 -0.84 30.24
CA GLY A 520 3.64 -0.80 31.69
C GLY A 520 4.16 -2.02 32.46
N ALA A 521 5.17 -2.71 31.95
CA ALA A 521 5.78 -3.91 32.55
C ALA A 521 7.23 -3.65 32.98
N GLN A 522 7.73 -4.47 33.90
CA GLN A 522 9.15 -4.50 34.28
C GLN A 522 9.77 -5.80 33.78
N ILE A 523 10.78 -5.68 32.92
CA ILE A 523 11.47 -6.84 32.35
C ILE A 523 12.98 -6.76 32.55
N TRP A 524 13.59 -7.89 32.91
CA TRP A 524 15.04 -7.96 33.03
C TRP A 524 15.64 -9.30 32.61
N THR A 525 16.90 -9.24 32.16
CA THR A 525 17.73 -10.42 31.88
C THR A 525 18.95 -10.45 32.79
N THR A 526 19.35 -11.62 33.29
CA THR A 526 20.64 -11.77 33.99
C THR A 526 21.77 -12.07 33.01
N ALA A 527 21.51 -12.82 31.93
CA ALA A 527 22.42 -13.03 30.80
C ALA A 527 21.63 -12.94 29.48
N GLY A 528 21.93 -11.94 28.63
CA GLY A 528 21.39 -11.87 27.27
C GLY A 528 20.66 -10.58 26.91
N ALA A 529 20.18 -10.51 25.67
CA ALA A 529 19.56 -9.33 25.08
C ALA A 529 18.04 -9.26 25.34
N ILE A 530 17.47 -8.06 25.21
CA ILE A 530 16.02 -7.86 25.06
C ILE A 530 15.77 -7.45 23.61
N THR A 531 14.86 -8.15 22.93
CA THR A 531 14.51 -7.86 21.55
C THR A 531 13.00 -7.76 21.35
N ILE A 532 12.55 -6.67 20.74
CA ILE A 532 11.16 -6.44 20.36
C ILE A 532 11.11 -6.23 18.85
N ARG A 533 10.45 -7.11 18.09
CA ARG A 533 10.41 -7.07 16.62
C ARG A 533 8.99 -7.13 16.08
N ALA A 534 8.66 -6.22 15.18
CA ALA A 534 7.44 -6.26 14.39
C ALA A 534 7.80 -6.27 12.90
N ARG A 535 7.32 -7.25 12.15
CA ARG A 535 7.63 -7.44 10.73
C ARG A 535 6.37 -7.64 9.92
N TYR A 536 6.29 -6.92 8.81
CA TYR A 536 5.21 -7.03 7.83
C TYR A 536 5.80 -7.27 6.44
N ASN A 537 5.60 -8.48 5.90
CA ASN A 537 6.05 -8.89 4.57
C ASN A 537 7.54 -8.68 4.31
N ALA A 538 8.34 -8.54 5.38
CA ALA A 538 9.73 -8.10 5.29
C ALA A 538 10.66 -8.91 6.18
N THR A 539 11.85 -9.17 5.66
CA THR A 539 13.03 -9.58 6.44
C THR A 539 13.54 -8.43 7.29
N ASP A 540 14.42 -8.71 8.26
CA ASP A 540 15.10 -7.67 9.07
C ASP A 540 15.90 -6.67 8.20
N ALA A 541 16.34 -7.10 7.01
CA ALA A 541 17.03 -6.25 6.04
C ALA A 541 16.07 -5.29 5.30
N GLY A 542 14.76 -5.50 5.35
CA GLY A 542 13.76 -4.78 4.55
C GLY A 542 13.52 -5.40 3.17
N ALA A 543 14.13 -6.56 2.87
CA ALA A 543 13.81 -7.32 1.66
C ALA A 543 12.46 -8.01 1.81
N ASN A 544 11.77 -8.20 0.68
CA ASN A 544 10.49 -8.90 0.60
C ASN A 544 10.57 -10.32 1.22
N ASP A 545 9.61 -10.63 2.07
CA ASP A 545 9.42 -11.93 2.74
C ASP A 545 7.96 -12.44 2.61
N ALA A 546 7.17 -11.84 1.72
CA ALA A 546 5.80 -12.26 1.40
C ALA A 546 5.73 -13.52 0.50
N GLY A 547 6.89 -13.98 -0.01
CA GLY A 547 6.99 -15.11 -0.94
C GLY A 547 6.57 -14.81 -2.39
N VAL A 548 6.07 -13.60 -2.67
CA VAL A 548 5.68 -13.10 -4.00
C VAL A 548 6.17 -11.68 -4.19
N ALA A 549 6.42 -11.26 -5.43
CA ALA A 549 6.90 -9.91 -5.71
C ALA A 549 5.92 -8.80 -5.26
N ASN A 550 4.60 -9.04 -5.39
CA ASN A 550 3.55 -8.07 -5.06
C ASN A 550 2.54 -8.71 -4.10
N ALA A 551 2.53 -8.27 -2.85
CA ALA A 551 1.64 -8.82 -1.81
C ALA A 551 0.17 -8.42 -2.03
N ALA A 552 -0.10 -7.25 -2.61
CA ALA A 552 -1.42 -6.84 -3.08
C ALA A 552 -1.38 -6.70 -4.63
N SER A 553 -2.12 -7.54 -5.35
CA SER A 553 -2.09 -7.57 -6.81
C SER A 553 -3.49 -7.62 -7.39
N ALA A 554 -3.85 -6.67 -8.25
CA ALA A 554 -5.11 -6.61 -8.96
C ALA A 554 -4.90 -6.55 -10.48
N GLN A 555 -5.53 -7.45 -11.23
CA GLN A 555 -5.49 -7.49 -12.69
C GLN A 555 -6.92 -7.53 -13.24
N ALA A 556 -7.24 -6.62 -14.17
CA ALA A 556 -8.54 -6.66 -14.87
C ALA A 556 -8.36 -6.59 -16.39
N GLY A 557 -8.94 -7.55 -17.11
CA GLY A 557 -8.94 -7.63 -18.57
C GLY A 557 -10.36 -7.57 -19.13
N ALA A 558 -10.60 -6.79 -20.19
CA ALA A 558 -11.89 -6.77 -20.87
C ALA A 558 -11.70 -6.79 -22.39
N SER A 559 -12.33 -7.73 -23.09
CA SER A 559 -12.29 -7.79 -24.56
C SER A 559 -13.67 -7.82 -25.20
N SER A 560 -13.86 -7.07 -26.27
CA SER A 560 -15.13 -7.04 -27.01
C SER A 560 -14.94 -7.01 -28.53
N GLY A 561 -15.82 -7.69 -29.26
CA GLY A 561 -15.79 -7.75 -30.73
C GLY A 561 -17.17 -7.80 -31.38
N SER A 562 -17.50 -6.87 -32.30
CA SER A 562 -18.76 -6.90 -33.09
C SER A 562 -18.81 -5.81 -34.20
N LEU A 563 -20.01 -5.39 -34.66
CA LEU A 563 -20.19 -4.13 -35.38
C LEU A 563 -20.01 -2.90 -34.47
N VAL A 564 -20.39 -2.97 -33.19
CA VAL A 564 -20.16 -1.92 -32.17
C VAL A 564 -19.65 -2.53 -30.86
N ALA A 565 -18.39 -2.27 -30.50
CA ALA A 565 -17.71 -2.93 -29.38
C ALA A 565 -17.32 -1.95 -28.27
N LEU A 566 -17.61 -2.30 -27.01
CA LEU A 566 -17.25 -1.53 -25.83
C LEU A 566 -16.48 -2.41 -24.83
N SER A 567 -15.30 -1.97 -24.38
CA SER A 567 -14.55 -2.64 -23.31
C SER A 567 -14.19 -1.69 -22.17
N GLY A 568 -14.29 -2.18 -20.94
CA GLY A 568 -13.94 -1.43 -19.73
C GLY A 568 -13.20 -2.30 -18.72
N ALA A 569 -12.03 -1.89 -18.27
CA ALA A 569 -11.26 -2.59 -17.24
C ALA A 569 -10.85 -1.63 -16.10
N SER A 570 -11.01 -2.07 -14.85
CA SER A 570 -10.63 -1.32 -13.66
C SER A 570 -9.90 -2.20 -12.67
N ALA A 571 -8.66 -1.87 -12.29
CA ALA A 571 -7.90 -2.58 -11.26
C ALA A 571 -7.46 -1.63 -10.14
N THR A 572 -7.68 -2.04 -8.89
CA THR A 572 -7.29 -1.29 -7.69
C THR A 572 -6.52 -2.20 -6.73
N ALA A 573 -5.28 -1.84 -6.41
CA ALA A 573 -4.46 -2.54 -5.44
C ALA A 573 -4.10 -1.59 -4.29
N VAL A 574 -4.45 -1.97 -3.07
CA VAL A 574 -4.24 -1.14 -1.87
C VAL A 574 -3.49 -1.96 -0.83
N ASP A 575 -2.35 -1.45 -0.39
CA ASP A 575 -1.55 -2.00 0.70
C ASP A 575 -1.47 -0.97 1.83
N ARG A 576 -2.18 -1.27 2.92
CA ARG A 576 -2.28 -0.45 4.13
C ARG A 576 -1.78 -1.30 5.29
N ALA A 577 -0.82 -0.78 6.05
CA ALA A 577 -0.37 -1.49 7.22
C ALA A 577 0.09 -0.54 8.32
N VAL A 578 -0.05 -0.99 9.56
CA VAL A 578 0.60 -0.36 10.70
C VAL A 578 1.51 -1.37 11.36
N VAL A 579 2.78 -1.04 11.50
CA VAL A 579 3.80 -1.89 12.12
C VAL A 579 4.40 -1.15 13.29
N ARG A 580 4.31 -1.69 14.51
CA ARG A 580 4.78 -1.03 15.74
C ARG A 580 5.66 -1.97 16.57
N ALA A 581 6.86 -1.52 16.93
CA ALA A 581 7.72 -2.16 17.92
C ALA A 581 8.03 -1.17 19.04
N PHE A 582 7.53 -1.38 20.26
CA PHE A 582 7.73 -0.37 21.32
C PHE A 582 7.95 -0.88 22.74
N GLY A 583 8.66 -0.08 23.54
CA GLY A 583 8.92 -0.32 24.96
C GLY A 583 8.47 0.85 25.85
N GLY A 584 7.39 0.67 26.59
CA GLY A 584 6.74 1.64 27.50
C GLY A 584 6.84 1.30 28.99
N GLY A 585 7.77 0.43 29.39
CA GLY A 585 8.02 0.01 30.78
C GLY A 585 9.46 0.26 31.22
N THR A 586 9.97 -0.52 32.19
CA THR A 586 11.41 -0.53 32.50
C THR A 586 12.08 -1.73 31.85
N LEU A 587 13.06 -1.47 30.99
CA LEU A 587 13.85 -2.50 30.30
C LEU A 587 15.27 -2.55 30.90
N SER A 588 15.68 -3.71 31.41
CA SER A 588 17.00 -3.91 32.03
C SER A 588 17.69 -5.17 31.48
N ALA A 589 18.59 -5.03 30.53
CA ALA A 589 19.34 -6.16 29.97
C ALA A 589 20.81 -6.13 30.38
N SER A 590 21.45 -7.30 30.56
CA SER A 590 22.91 -7.39 30.58
C SER A 590 23.55 -7.37 29.18
N GLY A 591 22.76 -7.70 28.13
CA GLY A 591 23.12 -7.58 26.73
C GLY A 591 22.58 -6.31 26.05
N ALA A 592 22.48 -6.33 24.72
CA ALA A 592 21.90 -5.25 23.93
C ALA A 592 20.36 -5.21 24.05
N ILE A 593 19.78 -4.02 23.89
CA ILE A 593 18.33 -3.83 23.74
C ILE A 593 18.07 -3.40 22.30
N SER A 594 17.22 -4.14 21.59
CA SER A 594 16.89 -3.88 20.18
C SER A 594 15.39 -3.81 19.94
N LEU A 595 14.94 -2.71 19.34
CA LEU A 595 13.59 -2.53 18.86
C LEU A 595 13.63 -2.38 17.34
N LEU A 596 12.90 -3.25 16.64
CA LEU A 596 12.92 -3.30 15.18
C LEU A 596 11.49 -3.37 14.63
N ALA A 597 11.08 -2.35 13.88
CA ALA A 597 9.87 -2.38 13.07
C ALA A 597 10.25 -2.37 11.58
N VAL A 598 9.82 -3.38 10.82
CA VAL A 598 10.12 -3.47 9.38
C VAL A 598 8.88 -3.79 8.56
N SER A 599 8.73 -3.14 7.42
CA SER A 599 7.62 -3.36 6.48
C SER A 599 8.06 -3.39 5.03
N TYR A 600 7.44 -4.24 4.22
CA TYR A 600 7.56 -4.23 2.76
C TYR A 600 6.17 -4.22 2.14
N ALA A 601 5.89 -3.21 1.31
CA ALA A 601 4.64 -3.07 0.59
C ALA A 601 4.95 -2.88 -0.90
N ALA A 602 4.29 -3.65 -1.77
CA ALA A 602 4.48 -3.55 -3.20
C ALA A 602 3.16 -3.77 -3.96
N PRO A 603 2.17 -2.87 -3.82
CA PRO A 603 0.89 -3.01 -4.51
C PRO A 603 1.06 -2.85 -6.03
N LYS A 604 0.44 -3.76 -6.81
CA LYS A 604 0.42 -3.71 -8.27
C LYS A 604 -1.01 -3.75 -8.80
N ALA A 605 -1.37 -2.75 -9.63
CA ALA A 605 -2.61 -2.74 -10.40
C ALA A 605 -2.31 -2.76 -11.91
N ASP A 606 -3.02 -3.61 -12.66
CA ASP A 606 -2.81 -3.84 -14.09
C ASP A 606 -4.14 -3.94 -14.85
N THR A 607 -4.26 -3.30 -16.01
CA THR A 607 -5.49 -3.38 -16.84
C THR A 607 -5.20 -3.46 -18.34
N ASP A 608 -6.01 -4.28 -19.01
CA ASP A 608 -6.05 -4.39 -20.47
C ASP A 608 -7.50 -4.31 -20.98
N ALA A 609 -7.84 -3.25 -21.70
CA ALA A 609 -9.15 -3.08 -22.34
C ALA A 609 -9.03 -3.11 -23.88
N LEU A 610 -9.64 -4.10 -24.54
CA LEU A 610 -9.60 -4.31 -25.99
C LEU A 610 -11.00 -4.24 -26.62
N ALA A 611 -11.23 -3.30 -27.52
CA ALA A 611 -12.48 -3.19 -28.28
C ALA A 611 -12.18 -3.15 -29.79
N LEU A 612 -12.67 -4.13 -30.55
CA LEU A 612 -12.50 -4.20 -32.00
C LEU A 612 -13.85 -4.28 -32.71
N ALA A 613 -14.12 -3.38 -33.64
CA ALA A 613 -15.40 -3.34 -34.33
C ALA A 613 -15.33 -2.88 -35.78
N ILE A 614 -16.29 -3.26 -36.63
CA ILE A 614 -16.40 -2.71 -38.00
C ILE A 614 -17.00 -1.29 -37.96
N GLY A 615 -18.03 -1.07 -37.13
CA GLY A 615 -18.74 0.19 -36.96
C GLY A 615 -17.96 1.17 -36.11
N GLY A 616 -18.06 1.01 -34.78
CA GLY A 616 -17.37 1.86 -33.79
C GLY A 616 -16.91 1.10 -32.55
N ALA A 617 -15.76 1.46 -31.99
CA ALA A 617 -15.18 0.81 -30.82
C ALA A 617 -14.77 1.82 -29.73
N ALA A 618 -14.98 1.47 -28.45
CA ALA A 618 -14.44 2.26 -27.34
C ALA A 618 -13.82 1.39 -26.24
N GLY A 619 -12.62 1.76 -25.78
CA GLY A 619 -11.91 1.08 -24.69
C GLY A 619 -11.60 2.02 -23.52
N ILE A 620 -11.94 1.61 -22.30
CA ILE A 620 -11.67 2.35 -21.07
C ILE A 620 -10.82 1.50 -20.14
N ALA A 621 -9.72 2.04 -19.62
CA ALA A 621 -8.86 1.35 -18.66
C ALA A 621 -8.48 2.27 -17.50
N VAL A 622 -8.61 1.79 -16.26
CA VAL A 622 -8.31 2.55 -15.04
C VAL A 622 -7.51 1.70 -14.06
N THR A 623 -6.36 2.19 -13.62
CA THR A 623 -5.60 1.60 -12.51
C THR A 623 -5.31 2.55 -11.37
N SER A 624 -5.37 2.00 -10.16
CA SER A 624 -4.97 2.67 -8.93
C SER A 624 -4.14 1.73 -8.07
N SER A 625 -2.94 2.15 -7.69
CA SER A 625 -2.07 1.45 -6.76
C SER A 625 -1.69 2.37 -5.60
N GLU A 626 -2.03 1.97 -4.38
CA GLU A 626 -1.77 2.75 -3.17
C GLU A 626 -0.97 1.96 -2.14
N ALA A 627 0.19 2.49 -1.74
CA ALA A 627 0.92 2.05 -0.54
C ALA A 627 0.77 3.12 0.57
N ARG A 628 0.20 2.73 1.70
CA ARG A 628 0.00 3.61 2.86
C ARG A 628 0.37 2.84 4.13
N VAL A 629 1.67 2.62 4.32
CA VAL A 629 2.20 1.88 5.47
C VAL A 629 2.88 2.82 6.46
N SER A 630 2.59 2.63 7.76
CA SER A 630 3.23 3.33 8.89
C SER A 630 4.03 2.34 9.73
N THR A 631 5.35 2.55 9.79
CA THR A 631 6.31 1.66 10.49
C THR A 631 7.00 2.42 11.61
N GLN A 632 6.78 2.00 12.86
CA GLN A 632 7.17 2.77 14.04
C GLN A 632 7.94 1.90 15.03
N ALA A 633 9.12 2.34 15.43
CA ALA A 633 9.88 1.78 16.53
C ALA A 633 10.14 2.87 17.57
N TYR A 634 9.78 2.65 18.84
CA TYR A 634 9.97 3.69 19.86
C TYR A 634 10.08 3.18 21.29
N VAL A 635 10.73 3.95 22.15
CA VAL A 635 10.84 3.66 23.60
C VAL A 635 10.25 4.82 24.38
N ASP A 636 9.05 4.64 24.95
CA ASP A 636 8.42 5.63 25.84
C ASP A 636 8.78 5.41 27.32
N GLY A 637 9.26 4.21 27.64
CA GLY A 637 9.67 3.80 28.98
C GLY A 637 11.11 4.19 29.34
N SER A 638 11.64 3.56 30.40
CA SER A 638 13.02 3.78 30.85
C SER A 638 13.90 2.58 30.53
N VAL A 639 15.16 2.85 30.19
CA VAL A 639 16.23 1.84 30.11
C VAL A 639 17.17 2.11 31.27
N ALA A 640 17.06 1.28 32.30
CA ALA A 640 17.73 1.49 33.58
C ALA A 640 18.15 0.15 34.19
N GLN A 641 19.24 0.18 34.95
CA GLN A 641 19.70 -0.98 35.70
C GLN A 641 18.79 -1.21 36.91
N LEU A 642 18.09 -2.36 36.94
CA LEU A 642 17.10 -2.66 37.99
C LEU A 642 17.71 -3.29 39.26
N SER A 643 18.97 -3.74 39.20
CA SER A 643 19.66 -4.42 40.31
C SER A 643 21.18 -4.23 40.24
N THR A 644 21.86 -4.18 41.38
CA THR A 644 23.34 -4.15 41.49
C THR A 644 24.02 -5.39 40.89
N ASN A 645 23.25 -6.48 40.66
CA ASN A 645 23.74 -7.73 40.08
C ASN A 645 23.57 -7.81 38.56
N THR A 646 22.97 -6.80 37.92
CA THR A 646 22.78 -6.73 36.46
C THR A 646 23.71 -5.66 35.91
N ALA A 647 24.56 -5.99 34.93
CA ALA A 647 25.30 -4.96 34.19
C ALA A 647 24.29 -4.03 33.47
N GLY A 648 24.57 -2.73 33.37
CA GLY A 648 23.77 -1.83 32.54
C GLY A 648 23.78 -2.26 31.07
N ALA A 649 22.68 -2.02 30.34
CA ALA A 649 22.51 -2.50 28.97
C ALA A 649 23.69 -2.13 28.06
N ALA A 650 24.11 -3.10 27.23
CA ALA A 650 25.31 -2.97 26.41
C ALA A 650 25.16 -1.91 25.31
N SER A 651 23.98 -1.79 24.72
CA SER A 651 23.62 -0.77 23.72
C SER A 651 22.10 -0.69 23.59
N LEU A 652 21.61 0.38 22.96
CA LEU A 652 20.20 0.52 22.55
C LEU A 652 20.11 0.82 21.06
N THR A 653 19.38 0.00 20.33
CA THR A 653 19.06 0.23 18.91
C THR A 653 17.56 0.31 18.70
N VAL A 654 17.09 1.38 18.08
CA VAL A 654 15.68 1.59 17.69
C VAL A 654 15.63 1.84 16.19
N THR A 655 15.11 0.88 15.43
CA THR A 655 15.10 0.93 13.98
C THR A 655 13.69 0.77 13.42
N ALA A 656 13.26 1.74 12.61
CA ALA A 656 12.08 1.64 11.78
C ALA A 656 12.49 1.67 10.30
N ARG A 657 12.19 0.59 9.57
CA ARG A 657 12.55 0.45 8.15
C ARG A 657 11.32 0.11 7.30
N SER A 658 11.07 0.88 6.25
CA SER A 658 9.95 0.64 5.34
C SER A 658 10.42 0.63 3.90
N VAL A 659 9.88 -0.30 3.12
CA VAL A 659 10.05 -0.37 1.67
C VAL A 659 8.65 -0.33 1.03
N GLN A 660 8.40 0.62 0.13
CA GLN A 660 7.06 0.84 -0.45
C GLN A 660 7.15 1.07 -1.97
N HIS A 661 6.64 0.14 -2.78
CA HIS A 661 6.70 0.18 -4.24
C HIS A 661 5.31 0.12 -4.86
N ALA A 662 4.70 1.28 -5.16
CA ALA A 662 3.41 1.33 -5.84
C ALA A 662 3.59 1.31 -7.37
N LYS A 663 2.91 0.37 -8.05
CA LYS A 663 2.91 0.26 -9.52
C LYS A 663 1.50 0.19 -10.10
N ALA A 664 1.20 1.05 -11.07
CA ALA A 664 -0.06 1.09 -11.81
C ALA A 664 0.20 1.12 -13.32
N ASP A 665 -0.24 0.08 -14.03
CA ASP A 665 -0.10 -0.04 -15.49
C ASP A 665 -1.50 -0.12 -16.12
N SER A 666 -1.79 0.68 -17.14
CA SER A 666 -3.11 0.70 -17.79
C SER A 666 -3.00 0.82 -19.30
N THR A 667 -3.71 -0.07 -20.01
CA THR A 667 -3.75 -0.11 -21.47
C THR A 667 -5.18 -0.18 -21.99
N ALA A 668 -5.52 0.69 -22.95
CA ALA A 668 -6.74 0.56 -23.73
C ALA A 668 -6.47 0.64 -25.23
N LEU A 669 -7.00 -0.33 -25.98
CA LEU A 669 -6.94 -0.43 -27.43
C LEU A 669 -8.35 -0.43 -28.01
N ALA A 670 -8.63 0.52 -28.90
CA ALA A 670 -9.87 0.58 -29.67
C ALA A 670 -9.59 0.60 -31.18
N GLY A 671 -10.32 -0.21 -31.95
CA GLY A 671 -10.16 -0.28 -33.40
C GLY A 671 -11.49 -0.37 -34.15
N GLY A 672 -11.68 0.42 -35.22
CA GLY A 672 -12.81 0.23 -36.14
C GLY A 672 -12.86 1.10 -37.39
N ILE A 673 -13.78 0.88 -38.34
CA ILE A 673 -13.74 1.58 -39.64
C ILE A 673 -14.24 3.03 -39.52
N PHE A 674 -15.35 3.28 -38.81
CA PHE A 674 -15.98 4.61 -38.77
C PHE A 674 -15.57 5.45 -37.55
N ALA A 675 -15.42 4.85 -36.37
CA ALA A 675 -14.97 5.56 -35.17
C ALA A 675 -14.22 4.65 -34.18
N ALA A 676 -13.22 5.21 -33.48
CA ALA A 676 -12.53 4.53 -32.38
C ALA A 676 -12.19 5.53 -31.25
N GLY A 677 -12.44 5.14 -30.00
CA GLY A 677 -12.21 5.97 -28.82
C GLY A 677 -11.47 5.23 -27.70
N ASN A 678 -10.52 5.87 -27.02
CA ASN A 678 -9.98 5.33 -25.76
C ASN A 678 -9.85 6.39 -24.66
N ALA A 679 -9.93 5.93 -23.42
CA ALA A 679 -9.62 6.72 -22.23
C ALA A 679 -8.88 5.86 -21.20
N VAL A 680 -7.69 6.29 -20.81
CA VAL A 680 -6.79 5.54 -19.93
C VAL A 680 -6.36 6.41 -18.75
N SER A 681 -6.39 5.84 -17.55
CA SER A 681 -5.91 6.50 -16.32
C SER A 681 -5.09 5.54 -15.46
N ALA A 682 -3.86 5.90 -15.13
CA ALA A 682 -3.01 5.14 -14.20
C ALA A 682 -2.55 6.02 -13.03
N THR A 683 -2.79 5.57 -11.80
CA THR A 683 -2.43 6.32 -10.58
C THR A 683 -1.62 5.46 -9.62
N ALA A 684 -0.43 5.92 -9.21
CA ALA A 684 0.41 5.28 -8.21
C ALA A 684 0.74 6.25 -7.07
N VAL A 685 0.45 5.85 -5.83
CA VAL A 685 0.60 6.72 -4.65
C VAL A 685 1.32 5.98 -3.52
N VAL A 686 2.33 6.65 -2.94
CA VAL A 686 2.84 6.32 -1.61
C VAL A 686 2.62 7.52 -0.70
N GLY A 687 1.91 7.33 0.41
CA GLY A 687 1.55 8.46 1.27
C GLY A 687 1.27 8.08 2.72
N LEU A 688 0.81 9.06 3.49
CA LEU A 688 0.51 8.89 4.90
C LEU A 688 -0.70 7.96 5.13
N PHE A 689 -0.69 7.30 6.28
CA PHE A 689 -1.80 6.54 6.81
C PHE A 689 -2.29 7.16 8.12
N ALA A 690 -3.56 7.61 8.16
CA ALA A 690 -4.19 8.17 9.35
C ALA A 690 -3.37 9.28 10.05
N ALA A 691 -2.75 10.18 9.27
CA ALA A 691 -1.87 11.26 9.73
C ALA A 691 -0.61 10.81 10.53
N ARG A 692 -0.30 9.52 10.55
CA ARG A 692 0.93 8.98 11.17
C ARG A 692 2.12 9.14 10.22
N PRO A 693 3.34 9.29 10.75
CA PRO A 693 4.55 9.20 9.93
C PRO A 693 4.64 7.83 9.26
N THR A 694 5.16 7.83 8.03
CA THR A 694 5.47 6.63 7.24
C THR A 694 6.53 5.79 7.93
N THR A 695 7.59 6.42 8.46
CA THR A 695 8.54 5.74 9.36
C THR A 695 8.87 6.60 10.58
N ARG A 696 8.96 6.00 11.76
CA ARG A 696 9.30 6.70 13.01
C ARG A 696 10.25 5.87 13.88
N ALA A 697 11.39 6.44 14.26
CA ALA A 697 12.31 5.87 15.23
C ALA A 697 12.57 6.88 16.36
N THR A 698 11.93 6.73 17.52
CA THR A 698 12.00 7.76 18.58
C THR A 698 12.25 7.23 19.99
N LEU A 699 12.84 8.08 20.82
CA LEU A 699 12.83 7.93 22.28
C LEU A 699 11.85 8.94 22.87
N GLY A 700 11.02 8.51 23.81
CA GLY A 700 10.09 9.33 24.57
C GLY A 700 10.78 10.16 25.64
N SER A 701 10.09 10.39 26.76
CA SER A 701 10.58 11.23 27.88
C SER A 701 11.27 10.45 29.01
N GLY A 702 11.35 9.12 28.90
CA GLY A 702 11.98 8.27 29.91
C GLY A 702 13.49 8.45 30.00
N SER A 703 14.08 7.92 31.08
CA SER A 703 15.53 7.95 31.28
C SER A 703 16.18 6.75 30.61
N ILE A 704 17.15 7.01 29.73
CA ILE A 704 17.91 5.99 28.99
C ILE A 704 19.37 6.05 29.45
N SER A 705 19.89 4.94 29.97
CA SER A 705 21.30 4.79 30.33
C SER A 705 21.85 3.45 29.83
N VAL A 706 22.86 3.51 28.96
CA VAL A 706 23.55 2.34 28.40
C VAL A 706 25.06 2.50 28.42
N THR A 707 25.79 1.39 28.32
CA THR A 707 27.26 1.41 28.30
C THR A 707 27.79 1.80 26.92
N GLY A 708 27.36 1.12 25.86
CA GLY A 708 27.77 1.34 24.47
C GLY A 708 26.84 2.29 23.71
N ASP A 709 26.67 2.07 22.41
CA ASP A 709 25.99 3.02 21.53
C ASP A 709 24.47 3.12 21.75
N VAL A 710 23.92 4.29 21.47
CA VAL A 710 22.49 4.53 21.27
C VAL A 710 22.26 4.90 19.80
N THR A 711 21.49 4.08 19.08
CA THR A 711 21.24 4.28 17.64
C THR A 711 19.75 4.34 17.37
N LEU A 712 19.33 5.40 16.66
CA LEU A 712 17.98 5.59 16.15
C LEU A 712 18.04 5.70 14.63
N ASP A 713 17.39 4.78 13.93
CA ASP A 713 17.38 4.72 12.47
C ASP A 713 15.95 4.67 11.91
N SER A 714 15.56 5.71 11.18
CA SER A 714 14.31 5.78 10.42
C SER A 714 14.63 5.74 8.93
N ILE A 715 14.22 4.69 8.22
CA ILE A 715 14.65 4.41 6.84
C ILE A 715 13.44 4.12 5.97
N LEU A 716 13.26 4.88 4.89
CA LEU A 716 12.25 4.61 3.86
C LEU A 716 12.93 4.48 2.49
N THR A 717 12.65 3.38 1.81
CA THR A 717 12.85 3.25 0.37
C THR A 717 11.48 3.20 -0.31
N ALA A 718 11.16 4.15 -1.18
CA ALA A 718 9.85 4.23 -1.81
C ALA A 718 9.92 4.56 -3.31
N THR A 719 9.04 3.92 -4.10
CA THR A 719 8.83 4.24 -5.51
C THR A 719 7.34 4.29 -5.86
N ALA A 720 6.96 5.17 -6.78
CA ALA A 720 5.63 5.24 -7.39
C ALA A 720 5.77 5.30 -8.91
N ILE A 721 5.24 4.29 -9.62
CA ILE A 721 5.34 4.17 -11.07
C ILE A 721 3.94 4.03 -11.67
N ALA A 722 3.56 4.97 -12.54
CA ALA A 722 2.28 4.98 -13.25
C ALA A 722 2.50 5.04 -14.77
N ALA A 723 1.89 4.11 -15.51
CA ALA A 723 1.98 4.06 -16.97
C ALA A 723 0.58 3.93 -17.60
N ALA A 724 0.23 4.87 -18.48
CA ALA A 724 -1.03 4.88 -19.22
C ALA A 724 -0.78 4.85 -20.72
N LYS A 725 -1.39 3.90 -21.43
CA LYS A 725 -1.23 3.70 -22.88
C LYS A 725 -2.57 3.54 -23.60
N GLY A 726 -2.98 4.57 -24.33
CA GLY A 726 -4.18 4.58 -25.15
C GLY A 726 -3.87 4.50 -26.64
N ILE A 727 -4.46 3.53 -27.36
CA ILE A 727 -4.34 3.39 -28.81
C ILE A 727 -5.73 3.36 -29.45
N ALA A 728 -6.00 4.26 -30.40
CA ALA A 728 -7.22 4.30 -31.20
C ALA A 728 -6.86 4.24 -32.69
N VAL A 729 -7.32 3.21 -33.40
CA VAL A 729 -7.05 3.02 -34.83
C VAL A 729 -8.35 2.99 -35.61
N THR A 730 -8.56 3.93 -36.53
CA THR A 730 -9.77 3.94 -37.37
C THR A 730 -9.55 4.54 -38.75
N GLY A 731 -10.48 4.27 -39.68
CA GLY A 731 -10.56 4.95 -40.98
C GLY A 731 -11.34 6.28 -40.92
N GLY A 732 -12.19 6.47 -39.90
CA GLY A 732 -13.06 7.64 -39.73
C GLY A 732 -12.57 8.59 -38.63
N VAL A 733 -13.27 8.67 -37.48
CA VAL A 733 -12.94 9.60 -36.38
C VAL A 733 -12.29 8.88 -35.21
N GLY A 734 -11.03 9.19 -34.90
CA GLY A 734 -10.26 8.60 -33.81
C GLY A 734 -10.03 9.59 -32.66
N ALA A 735 -10.31 9.18 -31.42
CA ALA A 735 -10.03 9.96 -30.21
C ALA A 735 -9.29 9.12 -29.15
N GLY A 736 -8.26 9.66 -28.52
CA GLY A 736 -7.54 8.97 -27.43
C GLY A 736 -7.07 9.89 -26.32
N ALA A 737 -7.24 9.45 -25.07
CA ALA A 737 -6.78 10.16 -23.89
C ALA A 737 -5.99 9.22 -22.96
N SER A 738 -4.83 9.68 -22.46
CA SER A 738 -4.06 8.94 -21.46
C SER A 738 -3.55 9.86 -20.37
N LEU A 739 -3.91 9.53 -19.13
CA LEU A 739 -3.52 10.24 -17.92
C LEU A 739 -2.69 9.32 -17.03
N SER A 740 -1.53 9.78 -16.58
CA SER A 740 -0.76 9.11 -15.54
C SER A 740 -0.37 10.05 -14.41
N SER A 741 -0.49 9.56 -13.18
CA SER A 741 -0.14 10.29 -11.96
C SER A 741 0.67 9.41 -11.02
N ALA A 742 1.87 9.87 -10.65
CA ALA A 742 2.72 9.22 -9.67
C ALA A 742 3.06 10.19 -8.53
N THR A 743 2.84 9.78 -7.29
CA THR A 743 2.95 10.67 -6.13
C THR A 743 3.64 10.00 -4.95
N LEU A 744 4.67 10.65 -4.39
CA LEU A 744 5.26 10.31 -3.09
C LEU A 744 5.03 11.47 -2.10
N GLU A 745 4.31 11.20 -1.02
CA GLU A 745 4.11 12.13 0.11
C GLU A 745 4.41 11.47 1.47
N PRO A 746 5.58 10.83 1.66
CA PRO A 746 5.91 10.20 2.94
C PRO A 746 6.38 11.21 3.99
N LYS A 747 6.28 10.81 5.25
CA LYS A 747 6.87 11.53 6.39
C LYS A 747 7.74 10.59 7.22
N LEU A 748 9.01 10.95 7.43
CA LEU A 748 9.95 10.21 8.25
C LEU A 748 10.33 11.03 9.49
N GLU A 749 10.40 10.35 10.63
CA GLU A 749 10.83 10.94 11.90
C GLU A 749 11.91 10.07 12.56
N ALA A 750 12.98 10.69 13.03
CA ALA A 750 13.95 10.08 13.94
C ALA A 750 14.30 11.09 15.05
N GLY A 751 14.15 10.73 16.33
CA GLY A 751 14.41 11.74 17.35
C GLY A 751 14.22 11.36 18.80
N VAL A 752 14.47 12.35 19.66
CA VAL A 752 14.29 12.26 21.11
C VAL A 752 13.27 13.32 21.54
N ASP A 753 12.12 12.86 22.02
CA ASP A 753 10.98 13.69 22.41
C ASP A 753 11.19 14.36 23.79
N GLY A 754 12.06 13.83 24.65
CA GLY A 754 12.41 14.42 25.95
C GLY A 754 13.36 13.55 26.79
N GLY A 755 13.46 13.84 28.09
CA GLY A 755 14.19 12.99 29.04
C GLY A 755 15.72 13.08 28.95
N SER A 756 16.40 12.13 29.60
CA SER A 756 17.87 12.04 29.58
C SER A 756 18.35 10.80 28.85
N VAL A 757 19.25 10.96 27.87
CA VAL A 757 19.87 9.86 27.13
C VAL A 757 21.37 9.86 27.39
N THR A 758 21.86 8.84 28.08
CA THR A 758 23.28 8.69 28.45
C THR A 758 23.88 7.42 27.86
N SER A 759 24.97 7.57 27.11
CA SER A 759 25.89 6.51 26.69
C SER A 759 27.24 6.73 27.40
N THR A 760 27.66 5.81 28.27
CA THR A 760 28.84 6.03 29.13
C THR A 760 30.18 5.72 28.47
N ALA A 761 30.20 4.93 27.39
CA ALA A 761 31.40 4.57 26.63
C ALA A 761 31.20 4.61 25.09
N GLY A 762 29.97 4.83 24.61
CA GLY A 762 29.60 4.83 23.19
C GLY A 762 29.22 6.21 22.64
N ALA A 763 28.66 6.19 21.43
CA ALA A 763 28.12 7.32 20.68
C ALA A 763 26.58 7.37 20.77
N ILE A 764 26.01 8.52 20.39
CA ILE A 764 24.56 8.65 20.14
C ILE A 764 24.38 9.04 18.67
N THR A 765 23.66 8.21 17.90
CA THR A 765 23.40 8.45 16.47
C THR A 765 21.90 8.44 16.21
N ILE A 766 21.41 9.50 15.57
CA ILE A 766 20.01 9.67 15.17
C ILE A 766 19.97 9.96 13.68
N THR A 767 19.38 9.07 12.89
CA THR A 767 19.38 9.17 11.44
C THR A 767 17.99 8.93 10.85
N ALA A 768 17.59 9.79 9.92
CA ALA A 768 16.46 9.56 9.02
C ALA A 768 16.92 9.56 7.55
N ARG A 769 16.50 8.57 6.76
CA ARG A 769 16.91 8.40 5.34
C ARG A 769 15.73 8.09 4.44
N TYR A 770 15.51 8.93 3.44
CA TYR A 770 14.47 8.77 2.43
C TYR A 770 15.08 8.54 1.05
N ASN A 771 14.95 7.33 0.49
CA ASN A 771 15.54 6.94 -0.80
C ASN A 771 17.05 7.18 -0.93
N ALA A 772 17.75 7.36 0.20
CA ALA A 772 19.11 7.86 0.22
C ALA A 772 20.09 6.93 0.95
N THR A 773 21.31 6.84 0.41
CA THR A 773 22.48 6.30 1.10
C THR A 773 22.97 7.29 2.18
N THR A 774 23.95 6.88 2.97
CA THR A 774 24.59 7.75 3.97
C THR A 774 25.24 9.01 3.35
N ALA A 775 25.67 8.91 2.08
CA ALA A 775 26.22 10.02 1.30
C ALA A 775 25.16 10.90 0.63
N GLY A 776 23.86 10.57 0.74
CA GLY A 776 22.78 11.29 0.04
C GLY A 776 22.59 10.87 -1.42
N ALA A 777 23.23 9.78 -1.86
CA ALA A 777 23.05 9.19 -3.18
C ALA A 777 21.81 8.28 -3.22
N ASN A 778 21.36 7.92 -4.42
CA ASN A 778 20.18 7.08 -4.63
C ASN A 778 20.33 5.67 -3.99
N ALA A 779 19.35 5.28 -3.16
CA ALA A 779 19.22 3.96 -2.55
C ALA A 779 17.95 3.21 -2.98
N SER A 780 17.16 3.77 -3.90
CA SER A 780 15.90 3.19 -4.37
C SER A 780 16.06 2.04 -5.37
N GLY A 781 17.26 1.90 -5.96
CA GLY A 781 17.53 0.91 -7.01
C GLY A 781 17.03 1.30 -8.41
N VAL A 782 16.31 2.43 -8.54
CA VAL A 782 15.82 2.95 -9.84
C VAL A 782 16.22 4.42 -10.01
N SER A 783 16.47 4.86 -11.24
CA SER A 783 16.93 6.23 -11.50
C SER A 783 15.91 7.30 -11.06
N ASN A 784 14.62 7.06 -11.32
CA ASN A 784 13.53 7.96 -10.97
C ASN A 784 12.55 7.22 -10.05
N PRO A 785 12.59 7.45 -8.72
CA PRO A 785 11.69 6.82 -7.77
C PRO A 785 10.22 7.17 -8.03
N VAL A 786 9.95 8.32 -8.65
CA VAL A 786 8.60 8.73 -9.07
C VAL A 786 8.58 8.84 -10.59
N LEU A 787 7.81 7.99 -11.27
CA LEU A 787 7.75 7.97 -12.73
C LEU A 787 6.30 7.92 -13.21
N ALA A 788 5.87 8.95 -13.92
CA ALA A 788 4.59 8.98 -14.63
C ALA A 788 4.83 8.97 -16.14
N THR A 789 4.27 7.99 -16.85
CA THR A 789 4.37 7.87 -18.32
C THR A 789 2.99 7.85 -18.95
N ALA A 790 2.75 8.67 -19.96
CA ALA A 790 1.50 8.67 -20.74
C ALA A 790 1.82 8.56 -22.23
N GLN A 791 1.16 7.63 -22.93
CA GLN A 791 1.30 7.42 -24.37
C GLN A 791 -0.08 7.41 -25.03
N THR A 792 -0.31 8.32 -25.96
CA THR A 792 -1.56 8.35 -26.74
C THR A 792 -1.30 8.24 -28.23
N THR A 793 -2.02 7.32 -28.88
CA THR A 793 -2.04 7.21 -30.34
C THR A 793 -3.47 7.29 -30.84
N SER A 794 -3.72 8.13 -31.85
CA SER A 794 -5.00 8.21 -32.57
C SER A 794 -4.78 8.26 -34.09
N GLY A 795 -5.75 7.77 -34.88
CA GLY A 795 -5.71 7.93 -36.34
C GLY A 795 -7.08 7.88 -37.03
N GLY A 796 -7.15 8.28 -38.30
CA GLY A 796 -8.39 8.29 -39.12
C GLY A 796 -8.50 9.48 -40.07
N LEU A 797 -9.66 9.74 -40.68
CA LEU A 797 -9.93 10.99 -41.40
C LEU A 797 -9.79 12.22 -40.47
N LEU A 798 -10.23 12.10 -39.21
CA LEU A 798 -10.04 13.10 -38.15
C LEU A 798 -9.46 12.40 -36.90
N GLY A 799 -8.27 12.82 -36.47
CA GLY A 799 -7.60 12.25 -35.29
C GLY A 799 -7.41 13.30 -34.19
N ILE A 800 -7.72 12.93 -32.95
CA ILE A 800 -7.51 13.76 -31.75
C ILE A 800 -6.83 12.91 -30.66
N SER A 801 -5.68 13.33 -30.15
CA SER A 801 -5.01 12.65 -29.02
C SER A 801 -4.61 13.62 -27.90
N GLY A 802 -4.78 13.21 -26.64
CA GLY A 802 -4.42 14.00 -25.46
C GLY A 802 -3.70 13.19 -24.37
N GLY A 803 -2.42 13.48 -24.15
CA GLY A 803 -1.62 12.83 -23.10
C GLY A 803 -1.30 13.76 -21.93
N ARG A 804 -1.34 13.27 -20.69
CA ARG A 804 -0.86 14.00 -19.51
C ARG A 804 -0.16 13.07 -18.53
N SER A 805 1.06 13.41 -18.13
CA SER A 805 1.77 12.77 -17.03
C SER A 805 2.05 13.77 -15.92
N THR A 806 1.91 13.35 -14.66
CA THR A 806 2.20 14.17 -13.49
C THR A 806 2.97 13.35 -12.46
N ALA A 807 4.18 13.77 -12.13
CA ALA A 807 5.04 13.17 -11.11
C ALA A 807 5.27 14.17 -9.98
N THR A 808 4.96 13.80 -8.74
CA THR A 808 5.13 14.68 -7.57
C THR A 808 5.85 13.94 -6.44
N ASP A 809 6.87 14.56 -5.86
CA ASP A 809 7.54 14.06 -4.66
C ASP A 809 7.61 15.19 -3.62
N ALA A 810 6.88 15.04 -2.51
CA ALA A 810 6.80 16.00 -1.41
C ALA A 810 7.24 15.38 -0.08
N GLY A 811 8.20 14.44 -0.12
CA GLY A 811 8.70 13.74 1.06
C GLY A 811 9.23 14.67 2.17
N ILE A 812 8.86 14.35 3.40
CA ILE A 812 9.29 15.04 4.62
C ILE A 812 10.22 14.14 5.42
N VAL A 813 11.37 14.66 5.84
CA VAL A 813 12.32 13.97 6.72
C VAL A 813 12.67 14.89 7.88
N ASP A 814 12.39 14.46 9.10
CA ASP A 814 12.71 15.19 10.33
C ASP A 814 13.60 14.34 11.24
N THR A 815 14.81 14.82 11.48
CA THR A 815 15.70 14.31 12.53
C THR A 815 15.78 15.35 13.65
N TYR A 816 15.49 14.99 14.90
CA TYR A 816 15.41 16.01 15.95
C TYR A 816 15.78 15.55 17.36
N THR A 817 16.11 16.53 18.21
CA THR A 817 16.01 16.42 19.67
C THR A 817 15.15 17.56 20.18
N ALA A 818 14.15 17.27 21.01
CA ALA A 818 13.26 18.29 21.57
C ALA A 818 13.95 19.10 22.69
N SER A 819 13.47 20.30 22.98
CA SER A 819 14.05 21.22 23.98
C SER A 819 14.11 20.66 25.41
N GLY A 820 13.26 19.69 25.74
CA GLY A 820 13.24 19.00 27.04
C GLY A 820 14.23 17.83 27.16
N SER A 821 15.02 17.55 26.14
CA SER A 821 15.97 16.43 26.12
C SER A 821 17.37 16.83 26.59
N THR A 822 18.08 15.92 27.25
CA THR A 822 19.51 16.05 27.58
C THR A 822 20.28 14.82 27.13
N LEU A 823 21.24 15.02 26.23
CA LEU A 823 22.08 13.96 25.67
C LEU A 823 23.48 13.99 26.29
N ARG A 824 24.04 12.81 26.57
CA ARG A 824 25.42 12.64 27.02
C ARG A 824 26.03 11.37 26.42
N ALA A 825 27.16 11.50 25.73
CA ALA A 825 27.92 10.42 25.14
C ALA A 825 29.41 10.56 25.50
N ALA A 826 30.12 9.44 25.66
CA ALA A 826 31.58 9.48 25.73
C ALA A 826 32.22 9.82 24.37
N ASN A 827 31.58 9.36 23.29
CA ASN A 827 32.00 9.61 21.90
C ASN A 827 31.12 10.69 21.24
N ALA A 828 30.97 10.61 19.91
CA ALA A 828 30.26 11.60 19.12
C ALA A 828 28.74 11.54 19.32
N ILE A 829 28.09 12.69 19.15
CA ILE A 829 26.63 12.79 18.96
C ILE A 829 26.37 13.23 17.52
N THR A 830 25.61 12.42 16.77
CA THR A 830 25.32 12.67 15.35
C THR A 830 23.82 12.69 15.11
N LEU A 831 23.33 13.78 14.51
CA LEU A 831 21.99 13.90 13.94
C LEU A 831 22.12 14.04 12.43
N ALA A 832 21.49 13.15 11.68
CA ALA A 832 21.56 13.11 10.23
C ALA A 832 20.18 12.97 9.57
N ALA A 833 19.86 13.84 8.62
CA ALA A 833 18.73 13.63 7.69
C ALA A 833 19.27 13.50 6.25
N ARG A 834 18.79 12.51 5.49
CA ARG A 834 19.23 12.24 4.12
C ARG A 834 18.05 12.02 3.18
N ALA A 835 18.10 12.57 1.97
CA ALA A 835 17.07 12.30 0.95
C ALA A 835 17.57 12.26 -0.50
N PHE A 836 16.93 11.43 -1.32
CA PHE A 836 17.07 11.44 -2.78
C PHE A 836 15.68 11.54 -3.42
N VAL A 837 15.49 12.57 -4.23
CA VAL A 837 14.18 12.99 -4.74
C VAL A 837 14.33 13.18 -6.23
N ALA A 838 13.70 12.33 -7.05
CA ALA A 838 13.84 12.43 -8.50
C ALA A 838 12.54 12.12 -9.26
N PRO A 839 11.56 13.04 -9.25
CA PRO A 839 10.34 12.86 -10.01
C PRO A 839 10.56 13.07 -11.52
N ALA A 840 10.03 12.14 -12.32
CA ALA A 840 10.07 12.17 -13.77
C ALA A 840 8.67 12.00 -14.39
N ALA A 841 8.28 12.94 -15.26
CA ALA A 841 7.05 12.89 -16.03
C ALA A 841 7.36 12.83 -17.53
N ARG A 842 6.81 11.83 -18.23
CA ARG A 842 7.06 11.57 -19.65
C ARG A 842 5.75 11.42 -20.41
N THR A 843 5.55 12.20 -21.46
CA THR A 843 4.34 12.11 -22.29
C THR A 843 4.65 12.11 -23.77
N SER A 844 4.19 11.10 -24.50
CA SER A 844 4.25 11.08 -25.97
C SER A 844 2.87 10.96 -26.62
N GLY A 845 2.68 11.69 -27.71
CA GLY A 845 1.45 11.69 -28.48
C GLY A 845 1.73 11.56 -29.98
N LEU A 846 0.98 10.68 -30.65
CA LEU A 846 1.02 10.52 -32.10
C LEU A 846 -0.40 10.56 -32.66
N THR A 847 -0.64 11.47 -33.61
CA THR A 847 -1.90 11.55 -34.34
C THR A 847 -1.65 11.58 -35.84
N VAL A 848 -2.31 10.69 -36.60
CA VAL A 848 -2.14 10.60 -38.07
C VAL A 848 -3.51 10.57 -38.76
N GLY A 849 -3.77 11.48 -39.70
CA GLY A 849 -5.06 11.47 -40.39
C GLY A 849 -5.26 12.41 -41.58
N GLY A 850 -6.52 12.66 -41.94
CA GLY A 850 -6.91 13.72 -42.89
C GLY A 850 -6.74 15.11 -42.28
N ALA A 851 -7.18 15.30 -41.04
CA ALA A 851 -6.75 16.37 -40.15
C ALA A 851 -6.43 15.81 -38.75
N GLY A 852 -5.26 16.15 -38.19
CA GLY A 852 -4.76 15.58 -36.93
C GLY A 852 -4.41 16.64 -35.89
N VAL A 853 -4.93 16.50 -34.66
CA VAL A 853 -4.62 17.38 -33.53
C VAL A 853 -4.08 16.57 -32.33
N GLY A 854 -2.89 16.92 -31.84
CA GLY A 854 -2.27 16.25 -30.69
C GLY A 854 -1.86 17.22 -29.58
N VAL A 855 -2.25 16.95 -28.33
CA VAL A 855 -1.84 17.74 -27.16
C VAL A 855 -1.15 16.86 -26.12
N THR A 856 0.00 17.29 -25.60
CA THR A 856 0.74 16.55 -24.58
C THR A 856 1.23 17.44 -23.46
N PHE A 857 1.09 16.96 -22.22
CA PHE A 857 1.52 17.65 -21.00
C PHE A 857 2.40 16.73 -20.16
N ALA A 858 3.53 17.21 -19.66
CA ALA A 858 4.34 16.53 -18.66
C ALA A 858 4.65 17.50 -17.51
N THR A 859 4.36 17.10 -16.27
CA THR A 859 4.59 17.94 -15.09
C THR A 859 5.35 17.16 -14.02
N ALA A 860 6.56 17.59 -13.67
CA ALA A 860 7.37 17.01 -12.60
C ALA A 860 7.61 18.04 -11.49
N VAL A 861 7.25 17.70 -10.24
CA VAL A 861 7.30 18.62 -9.11
C VAL A 861 7.99 17.96 -7.91
N ALA A 862 9.07 18.56 -7.44
CA ALA A 862 9.76 18.19 -6.22
C ALA A 862 9.54 19.26 -5.14
N LYS A 863 8.96 18.87 -4.00
CA LYS A 863 8.77 19.71 -2.81
C LYS A 863 9.28 19.04 -1.54
N PRO A 864 10.55 18.57 -1.49
CA PRO A 864 11.04 17.90 -0.30
C PRO A 864 11.26 18.88 0.84
N SER A 865 11.23 18.38 2.07
CA SER A 865 11.66 19.14 3.25
C SER A 865 12.42 18.24 4.21
N ILE A 866 13.73 18.47 4.28
CA ILE A 866 14.72 17.61 4.94
C ILE A 866 15.37 18.40 6.06
N VAL A 867 15.05 18.08 7.31
CA VAL A 867 15.45 18.88 8.47
C VAL A 867 16.17 18.04 9.52
N ALA A 868 17.28 18.54 10.05
CA ALA A 868 17.93 18.04 11.25
C ALA A 868 18.06 19.17 12.27
N ARG A 869 17.49 19.02 13.47
CA ARG A 869 17.51 20.05 14.52
C ARG A 869 17.94 19.48 15.87
N LEU A 870 18.79 20.20 16.59
CA LEU A 870 19.15 19.88 17.97
C LEU A 870 18.63 20.99 18.88
N ASP A 871 17.45 20.81 19.47
CA ASP A 871 16.84 21.83 20.35
C ASP A 871 17.12 21.57 21.83
N GLY A 872 17.49 20.34 22.18
CA GLY A 872 17.84 19.92 23.54
C GLY A 872 19.25 20.33 24.00
N ASN A 873 19.66 19.80 25.17
CA ASN A 873 20.98 20.04 25.74
C ASN A 873 21.95 18.89 25.41
N VAL A 874 23.23 19.22 25.22
CA VAL A 874 24.34 18.26 25.19
C VAL A 874 25.28 18.54 26.37
N GLY A 875 25.30 17.61 27.32
CA GLY A 875 26.09 17.72 28.55
C GLY A 875 25.44 18.53 29.66
N THR A 876 26.20 18.83 30.72
CA THR A 876 25.75 19.61 31.89
C THR A 876 26.63 20.83 32.09
N ALA A 877 26.35 21.66 33.11
CA ALA A 877 27.19 22.81 33.45
C ALA A 877 28.63 22.44 33.84
N ALA A 878 28.86 21.21 34.33
CA ALA A 878 30.13 20.77 34.89
C ALA A 878 31.02 19.95 33.93
N LEU A 879 30.44 19.29 32.91
CA LEU A 879 31.16 18.36 32.04
C LEU A 879 30.69 18.47 30.58
N ALA A 880 31.63 18.31 29.64
CA ALA A 880 31.32 18.15 28.22
C ALA A 880 30.40 16.94 28.00
N GLY A 881 29.45 17.09 27.08
CA GLY A 881 28.43 16.09 26.82
C GLY A 881 28.77 15.10 25.72
N ALA A 882 29.81 15.37 24.91
CA ALA A 882 30.22 14.55 23.78
C ALA A 882 31.68 14.83 23.38
N SER A 883 32.30 13.92 22.63
CA SER A 883 33.61 14.18 21.99
C SER A 883 33.49 15.10 20.77
N SER A 884 32.39 15.02 20.04
CA SER A 884 32.02 15.93 18.95
C SER A 884 30.50 15.95 18.77
N VAL A 885 29.97 17.01 18.15
CA VAL A 885 28.54 17.10 17.80
C VAL A 885 28.40 17.43 16.32
N SER A 886 27.62 16.63 15.60
CA SER A 886 27.32 16.85 14.18
C SER A 886 25.81 16.87 13.94
N VAL A 887 25.33 17.94 13.30
CA VAL A 887 23.95 18.07 12.81
C VAL A 887 24.01 18.30 11.31
N THR A 888 23.62 17.29 10.53
CA THR A 888 23.87 17.29 9.08
C THR A 888 22.62 16.92 8.29
N THR A 889 22.28 17.70 7.28
CA THR A 889 21.28 17.37 6.26
C THR A 889 21.92 17.32 4.88
N ILE A 890 21.70 16.24 4.13
CA ILE A 890 22.18 16.09 2.75
C ILE A 890 21.01 15.61 1.88
N ALA A 891 20.70 16.34 0.81
CA ALA A 891 19.68 15.93 -0.13
C ALA A 891 20.15 16.06 -1.59
N THR A 892 19.67 15.16 -2.44
CA THR A 892 19.78 15.23 -3.89
C THR A 892 18.37 15.37 -4.48
N THR A 893 18.11 16.34 -5.35
CA THR A 893 16.79 16.62 -5.91
C THR A 893 16.85 16.90 -7.41
N SER A 894 16.21 16.08 -8.25
CA SER A 894 16.21 16.29 -9.71
C SER A 894 14.81 16.12 -10.29
N ALA A 895 14.20 17.19 -10.78
CA ALA A 895 12.89 17.11 -11.46
C ALA A 895 13.09 17.03 -12.98
N LEU A 896 12.42 16.07 -13.65
CA LEU A 896 12.49 15.88 -15.10
C LEU A 896 11.10 15.84 -15.73
N ALA A 897 10.81 16.74 -16.66
CA ALA A 897 9.61 16.70 -17.49
C ALA A 897 9.99 16.62 -18.97
N GLU A 898 9.54 15.58 -19.66
CA GLU A 898 9.80 15.37 -21.09
C GLU A 898 8.49 15.13 -21.83
N THR A 899 8.29 15.82 -22.95
CA THR A 899 7.12 15.57 -23.79
C THR A 899 7.35 15.72 -25.28
N THR A 900 6.62 14.92 -26.06
CA THR A 900 6.66 14.93 -27.52
C THR A 900 5.25 14.83 -28.08
N ALA A 901 4.85 15.80 -28.91
CA ALA A 901 3.61 15.73 -29.68
C ALA A 901 3.92 15.65 -31.18
N VAL A 902 3.43 14.60 -31.85
CA VAL A 902 3.56 14.41 -33.30
C VAL A 902 2.17 14.40 -33.94
N SER A 903 1.98 15.23 -34.97
CA SER A 903 0.73 15.29 -35.74
C SER A 903 0.99 15.23 -37.24
N GLY A 904 0.14 14.48 -37.95
CA GLY A 904 0.18 14.27 -39.40
C GLY A 904 -1.18 14.45 -40.07
N GLY A 905 -1.23 15.12 -41.23
CA GLY A 905 -2.50 15.49 -41.90
C GLY A 905 -2.41 15.64 -43.43
N ILE A 906 -3.46 15.32 -44.20
CA ILE A 906 -3.53 15.73 -45.62
C ILE A 906 -3.97 17.20 -45.72
N LEU A 907 -5.03 17.57 -44.99
CA LEU A 907 -5.64 18.92 -45.03
C LEU A 907 -5.02 19.86 -44.00
N ALA A 908 -4.85 19.39 -42.77
CA ALA A 908 -4.25 20.17 -41.69
C ALA A 908 -3.63 19.28 -40.61
N ALA A 909 -2.58 19.75 -39.94
CA ALA A 909 -2.04 19.13 -38.74
C ALA A 909 -1.72 20.20 -37.69
N GLY A 910 -1.97 19.89 -36.42
CA GLY A 910 -1.74 20.79 -35.31
C GLY A 910 -1.26 20.03 -34.07
N ASN A 911 -0.28 20.57 -33.35
CA ASN A 911 0.06 20.04 -32.03
C ASN A 911 0.47 21.11 -31.03
N ALA A 912 0.41 20.72 -29.76
CA ALA A 912 0.97 21.48 -28.65
C ALA A 912 1.60 20.53 -27.64
N SER A 913 2.84 20.79 -27.27
CA SER A 913 3.61 20.04 -26.29
C SER A 913 4.03 20.99 -25.16
N VAL A 914 3.76 20.62 -23.90
CA VAL A 914 4.08 21.43 -22.70
C VAL A 914 4.79 20.58 -21.65
N ALA A 915 6.04 20.91 -21.36
CA ALA A 915 6.83 20.31 -20.28
C ALA A 915 7.02 21.33 -19.14
N THR A 916 6.72 20.93 -17.90
CA THR A 916 6.92 21.77 -16.71
C THR A 916 7.65 20.99 -15.63
N SER A 917 8.83 21.46 -15.23
CA SER A 917 9.61 20.92 -14.12
C SER A 917 9.78 21.97 -13.01
N LYS A 918 9.55 21.58 -11.75
CA LYS A 918 9.66 22.48 -10.60
C LYS A 918 10.34 21.81 -9.42
N VAL A 919 11.26 22.54 -8.79
CA VAL A 919 11.80 22.23 -7.47
C VAL A 919 11.49 23.41 -6.56
N GLU A 920 10.65 23.23 -5.54
CA GLU A 920 10.18 24.34 -4.69
C GLU A 920 10.08 23.95 -3.20
N GLN A 921 9.79 24.92 -2.34
CA GLN A 921 9.59 24.69 -0.91
C GLN A 921 8.28 23.94 -0.63
N ASN A 922 8.28 23.11 0.42
CA ASN A 922 7.06 22.51 0.94
C ASN A 922 6.33 23.49 1.87
N GLY A 923 5.53 24.39 1.28
CA GLY A 923 4.89 25.48 2.01
C GLY A 923 5.92 26.43 2.62
N VAL A 924 5.87 26.65 3.93
CA VAL A 924 6.81 27.52 4.66
C VAL A 924 8.12 26.79 5.03
N ARG A 925 8.14 25.47 4.94
CA ARG A 925 9.29 24.67 5.39
C ARG A 925 10.46 24.82 4.41
N PRO A 926 11.70 24.95 4.90
CA PRO A 926 12.87 24.91 4.04
C PRO A 926 13.00 23.54 3.36
N THR A 927 13.62 23.56 2.18
CA THR A 927 13.91 22.34 1.41
C THR A 927 14.93 21.50 2.15
N VAL A 928 15.98 22.13 2.67
CA VAL A 928 17.02 21.49 3.48
C VAL A 928 17.37 22.42 4.65
N GLU A 929 17.36 21.92 5.88
CA GLU A 929 17.73 22.68 7.08
C GLU A 929 18.53 21.87 8.09
N ALA A 930 19.65 22.42 8.56
CA ALA A 930 20.38 21.91 9.74
C ALA A 930 20.50 22.99 10.81
N SER A 931 20.04 22.75 12.04
CA SER A 931 20.05 23.80 13.06
C SER A 931 20.35 23.33 14.49
N LEU A 932 20.90 24.25 15.28
CA LEU A 932 20.97 24.15 16.74
C LEU A 932 19.96 25.13 17.34
N GLY A 933 19.01 24.64 18.13
CA GLY A 933 18.02 25.44 18.85
C GLY A 933 18.60 26.15 20.08
N ALA A 934 17.75 26.67 20.97
CA ALA A 934 18.15 27.53 22.10
C ALA A 934 18.83 26.83 23.29
N GLY A 935 19.19 25.54 23.15
CA GLY A 935 19.81 24.73 24.19
C GLY A 935 21.29 25.05 24.47
N THR A 936 21.88 24.32 25.41
CA THR A 936 23.33 24.34 25.66
C THR A 936 24.01 23.14 25.00
N VAL A 937 25.00 23.38 24.15
CA VAL A 937 25.74 22.33 23.42
C VAL A 937 27.21 22.35 23.84
N ARG A 938 27.67 21.34 24.58
CA ARG A 938 29.07 21.22 25.00
C ARG A 938 29.76 19.98 24.44
N ALA A 939 30.84 20.15 23.68
CA ALA A 939 31.69 19.09 23.19
C ALA A 939 33.17 19.34 23.57
N SER A 940 33.98 18.29 23.69
CA SER A 940 35.44 18.46 23.86
C SER A 940 36.17 18.72 22.53
N GLY A 941 35.60 18.28 21.41
CA GLY A 941 36.08 18.46 20.04
C GLY A 941 35.13 19.30 19.18
N ALA A 942 35.11 19.04 17.88
CA ALA A 942 34.42 19.89 16.90
C ALA A 942 32.89 19.84 16.99
N ILE A 943 32.24 20.95 16.62
CA ILE A 943 30.80 21.08 16.47
C ILE A 943 30.49 21.52 15.04
N THR A 944 29.74 20.70 14.30
CA THR A 944 29.46 20.92 12.88
C THR A 944 27.96 20.95 12.60
N VAL A 945 27.51 21.98 11.90
CA VAL A 945 26.15 22.14 11.38
C VAL A 945 26.25 22.28 9.87
N THR A 946 25.68 21.35 9.10
CA THR A 946 25.82 21.33 7.63
C THR A 946 24.48 21.07 6.96
N ALA A 947 24.08 21.97 6.07
CA ALA A 947 22.98 21.76 5.14
C ALA A 947 23.50 21.73 3.71
N GLN A 948 23.32 20.61 3.02
CA GLN A 948 23.79 20.41 1.65
C GLN A 948 22.65 19.95 0.74
N LEU A 949 22.47 20.63 -0.39
CA LEU A 949 21.52 20.28 -1.44
C LEU A 949 22.23 20.23 -2.79
N THR A 950 22.11 19.12 -3.49
CA THR A 950 22.39 19.02 -4.93
C THR A 950 21.06 19.02 -5.67
N ALA A 951 20.78 20.02 -6.52
CA ALA A 951 19.48 20.16 -7.17
C ALA A 951 19.54 20.56 -8.65
N SER A 952 18.62 19.98 -9.44
CA SER A 952 18.34 20.34 -10.85
C SER A 952 16.85 20.33 -11.18
N SER A 953 16.45 21.17 -12.15
CA SER A 953 15.14 21.10 -12.81
C SER A 953 15.32 21.09 -14.33
N THR A 954 14.74 20.11 -15.01
CA THR A 954 14.90 19.90 -16.46
C THR A 954 13.53 19.74 -17.13
N ALA A 955 13.24 20.58 -18.12
CA ALA A 955 12.06 20.49 -18.97
C ALA A 955 12.46 20.40 -20.45
N GLY A 956 11.97 19.39 -21.15
CA GLY A 956 12.20 19.18 -22.58
C GLY A 956 10.89 18.97 -23.32
N SER A 957 10.65 19.73 -24.38
CA SER A 957 9.41 19.65 -25.16
C SER A 957 9.68 19.66 -26.66
N THR A 958 9.02 18.76 -27.39
CA THR A 958 9.12 18.67 -28.86
C THR A 958 7.75 18.63 -29.52
N GLY A 959 7.46 19.60 -30.38
CA GLY A 959 6.27 19.62 -31.25
C GLY A 959 6.65 19.40 -32.71
N LEU A 960 6.14 18.33 -33.35
CA LEU A 960 6.35 18.05 -34.78
C LEU A 960 5.03 17.91 -35.55
N SER A 961 4.76 18.83 -36.47
CA SER A 961 3.56 18.82 -37.32
C SER A 961 3.94 18.70 -38.80
N VAL A 962 3.39 17.73 -39.52
CA VAL A 962 3.60 17.56 -40.97
C VAL A 962 2.26 17.46 -41.68
N SER A 963 2.01 18.30 -42.68
CA SER A 963 0.73 18.26 -43.43
C SER A 963 0.82 18.51 -44.94
N GLY A 964 -0.20 18.09 -45.68
CA GLY A 964 -0.36 18.47 -47.10
C GLY A 964 -0.91 19.90 -47.30
N GLY A 965 -1.71 20.41 -46.36
CA GLY A 965 -2.31 21.74 -46.39
C GLY A 965 -1.66 22.71 -45.40
N ILE A 966 -2.28 22.88 -44.21
CA ILE A 966 -1.82 23.81 -43.16
C ILE A 966 -1.24 23.06 -41.96
N GLY A 967 -0.02 23.40 -41.53
CA GLY A 967 0.64 22.77 -40.37
C GLY A 967 0.91 23.76 -39.23
N ALA A 968 0.61 23.40 -37.99
CA ALA A 968 0.93 24.20 -36.80
C ALA A 968 1.65 23.37 -35.72
N GLY A 969 2.87 23.77 -35.36
CA GLY A 969 3.68 23.13 -34.33
C GLY A 969 3.89 24.01 -33.10
N GLY A 970 3.62 23.51 -31.90
CA GLY A 970 3.78 24.27 -30.65
C GLY A 970 4.55 23.51 -29.58
N SER A 971 5.54 24.16 -28.95
CA SER A 971 6.33 23.59 -27.87
C SER A 971 6.61 24.60 -26.76
N VAL A 972 6.39 24.22 -25.50
CA VAL A 972 6.67 25.02 -24.30
C VAL A 972 7.45 24.19 -23.29
N ALA A 973 8.57 24.71 -22.79
CA ALA A 973 9.38 24.07 -21.75
C ALA A 973 9.65 25.04 -20.59
N ASP A 974 9.13 24.73 -19.40
CA ASP A 974 9.28 25.54 -18.19
C ASP A 974 10.09 24.78 -17.13
N ALA A 975 11.24 25.30 -16.73
CA ALA A 975 12.07 24.75 -15.65
C ALA A 975 12.29 25.78 -14.53
N THR A 976 11.88 25.44 -13.30
CA THR A 976 12.03 26.33 -12.13
C THR A 976 12.72 25.66 -10.96
N LEU A 977 13.76 26.30 -10.43
CA LEU A 977 14.47 25.91 -9.21
C LEU A 977 14.32 27.01 -8.16
N ALA A 978 13.51 26.78 -7.13
CA ALA A 978 13.28 27.71 -6.01
C ALA A 978 13.39 27.01 -4.62
N PRO A 979 14.50 26.32 -4.31
CA PRO A 979 14.71 25.70 -3.00
C PRO A 979 15.15 26.73 -1.94
N LYS A 980 14.95 26.37 -0.66
CA LYS A 980 15.56 27.07 0.47
C LYS A 980 16.50 26.12 1.22
N VAL A 981 17.78 26.45 1.28
CA VAL A 981 18.82 25.73 2.02
C VAL A 981 19.25 26.59 3.21
N ALA A 982 19.14 26.06 4.42
CA ALA A 982 19.45 26.83 5.63
C ALA A 982 20.32 26.04 6.61
N ALA A 983 21.32 26.69 7.20
CA ALA A 983 22.03 26.15 8.35
C ALA A 983 22.23 27.22 9.41
N GLY A 984 21.97 26.91 10.68
CA GLY A 984 22.14 27.97 11.67
C GLY A 984 22.04 27.61 13.14
N VAL A 985 22.25 28.64 13.95
CA VAL A 985 22.22 28.61 15.41
C VAL A 985 21.19 29.61 15.91
N GLY A 986 20.25 29.13 16.73
CA GLY A 986 19.15 29.89 17.29
C GLY A 986 19.58 30.96 18.30
N GLY A 987 18.70 31.92 18.59
CA GLY A 987 18.94 32.93 19.62
C GLY A 987 18.91 32.30 21.01
N GLY A 988 19.95 32.55 21.83
CA GLY A 988 20.07 32.01 23.19
C GLY A 988 20.87 30.71 23.31
N THR A 989 21.26 30.08 22.20
CA THR A 989 22.10 28.87 22.20
C THR A 989 23.46 29.16 22.86
N LYS A 990 23.90 28.27 23.76
CA LYS A 990 25.24 28.35 24.37
C LYS A 990 26.10 27.20 23.88
N ILE A 991 27.10 27.49 23.05
CA ILE A 991 27.98 26.49 22.46
C ILE A 991 29.34 26.55 23.14
N ALA A 992 29.89 25.40 23.53
CA ALA A 992 31.27 25.27 23.95
C ALA A 992 31.91 24.05 23.24
N GLY A 993 33.01 24.26 22.53
CA GLY A 993 33.64 23.20 21.73
C GLY A 993 35.02 23.56 21.20
N GLY A 994 35.58 22.65 20.41
CA GLY A 994 36.80 22.84 19.62
C GLY A 994 36.58 23.83 18.46
N ALA A 995 36.67 23.36 17.22
CA ALA A 995 36.26 24.13 16.05
C ALA A 995 34.73 24.12 15.91
N ILE A 996 34.14 25.24 15.48
CA ILE A 996 32.71 25.35 15.20
C ILE A 996 32.52 25.67 13.71
N THR A 997 31.81 24.82 12.98
CA THR A 997 31.54 24.99 11.55
C THR A 997 30.04 25.01 11.30
N ILE A 998 29.54 26.03 10.63
CA ILE A 998 28.14 26.17 10.23
C ILE A 998 28.14 26.48 8.73
N GLN A 999 27.51 25.62 7.92
CA GLN A 999 27.57 25.79 6.47
C GLN A 999 26.30 25.37 5.73
N SER A 1000 25.96 26.14 4.69
CA SER A 1000 24.90 25.83 3.73
C SER A 1000 25.49 25.76 2.31
N LEU A 1001 25.28 24.66 1.61
CA LEU A 1001 25.85 24.36 0.31
C LEU A 1001 24.75 23.98 -0.69
N LEU A 1002 24.65 24.72 -1.81
CA LEU A 1002 23.74 24.41 -2.92
C LEU A 1002 24.55 24.21 -4.20
N ASN A 1003 24.60 22.99 -4.74
CA ASN A 1003 25.38 22.64 -5.94
C ASN A 1003 26.87 23.03 -5.89
N ALA A 1004 27.41 23.34 -4.71
CA ALA A 1004 28.76 23.88 -4.52
C ALA A 1004 29.52 23.14 -3.43
N ASN A 1005 30.85 23.08 -3.53
CA ASN A 1005 31.72 22.73 -2.41
C ASN A 1005 32.02 23.94 -1.52
N THR A 1006 32.82 23.72 -0.49
CA THR A 1006 33.32 24.74 0.44
C THR A 1006 34.20 25.81 -0.21
N ALA A 1007 34.70 25.59 -1.43
CA ALA A 1007 35.43 26.59 -2.22
C ALA A 1007 34.51 27.40 -3.16
N GLY A 1008 33.20 27.11 -3.17
CA GLY A 1008 32.23 27.77 -4.05
C GLY A 1008 32.29 27.27 -5.50
N THR A 1009 33.00 26.17 -5.79
CA THR A 1009 33.03 25.57 -7.12
C THR A 1009 31.94 24.51 -7.27
N ASN A 1010 31.49 24.28 -8.50
CA ASN A 1010 30.42 23.34 -8.81
C ASN A 1010 30.76 21.92 -8.28
N GLN A 1011 29.81 21.29 -7.60
CA GLN A 1011 29.79 19.88 -7.18
C GLN A 1011 28.49 19.17 -7.56
N GLY A 1012 27.61 19.86 -8.28
CA GLY A 1012 26.31 19.38 -8.70
C GLY A 1012 26.24 19.14 -10.22
N PRO A 1013 25.03 19.24 -10.79
CA PRO A 1013 24.83 19.08 -12.23
C PRO A 1013 25.53 20.18 -13.03
N THR A 1014 25.72 19.95 -14.33
CA THR A 1014 26.25 20.95 -15.27
C THR A 1014 25.36 22.20 -15.34
N HIS A 1015 24.08 22.04 -15.04
CA HIS A 1015 23.06 23.08 -15.06
C HIS A 1015 22.14 22.91 -13.85
N SER A 1016 21.80 24.02 -13.19
CA SER A 1016 20.81 23.99 -12.11
C SER A 1016 19.38 24.00 -12.67
N THR A 1017 19.16 24.68 -13.80
CA THR A 1017 17.89 24.66 -14.54
C THR A 1017 18.15 24.58 -16.04
N TYR A 1018 17.38 23.74 -16.72
CA TYR A 1018 17.50 23.50 -18.15
C TYR A 1018 16.11 23.41 -18.79
N ALA A 1019 15.82 24.29 -19.74
CA ALA A 1019 14.59 24.28 -20.53
C ALA A 1019 14.94 24.18 -22.01
N GLU A 1020 14.35 23.23 -22.72
CA GLU A 1020 14.54 23.07 -24.16
C GLU A 1020 13.20 22.87 -24.87
N ALA A 1021 12.89 23.76 -25.81
CA ALA A 1021 11.70 23.69 -26.64
C ALA A 1021 12.08 23.61 -28.12
N GLY A 1022 11.69 22.53 -28.79
CA GLY A 1022 11.80 22.40 -30.24
C GLY A 1022 10.41 22.33 -30.89
N ALA A 1023 10.13 23.19 -31.85
CA ALA A 1023 8.90 23.15 -32.64
C ALA A 1023 9.24 23.12 -34.13
N THR A 1024 8.70 22.14 -34.86
CA THR A 1024 8.89 21.96 -36.29
C THR A 1024 7.55 21.79 -36.99
N ALA A 1025 7.29 22.62 -38.01
CA ALA A 1025 6.08 22.55 -38.82
C ALA A 1025 6.41 22.49 -40.33
N GLY A 1026 5.99 21.41 -40.99
CA GLY A 1026 6.09 21.20 -42.43
C GLY A 1026 4.72 21.19 -43.10
N SER A 1027 4.54 21.91 -44.21
CA SER A 1027 3.25 21.90 -44.93
C SER A 1027 3.34 22.13 -46.44
N GLY A 1028 2.30 21.77 -47.20
CA GLY A 1028 2.21 22.10 -48.62
C GLY A 1028 1.74 23.53 -48.92
N LEU A 1029 0.91 24.15 -48.07
CA LEU A 1029 0.41 25.52 -48.24
C LEU A 1029 1.04 26.48 -47.23
N ALA A 1030 0.68 26.39 -45.96
CA ALA A 1030 1.15 27.31 -44.92
C ALA A 1030 1.54 26.59 -43.62
N SER A 1031 2.69 26.93 -43.04
CA SER A 1031 3.12 26.36 -41.76
C SER A 1031 3.47 27.42 -40.73
N PHE A 1032 3.19 27.10 -39.46
CA PHE A 1032 3.44 27.94 -38.30
C PHE A 1032 4.14 27.10 -37.23
N SER A 1033 5.24 27.60 -36.67
CA SER A 1033 5.95 26.93 -35.59
C SER A 1033 6.26 27.91 -34.45
N GLY A 1034 6.08 27.49 -33.20
CA GLY A 1034 6.37 28.28 -32.02
C GLY A 1034 7.03 27.46 -30.91
N ALA A 1035 8.24 27.85 -30.50
CA ALA A 1035 8.99 27.24 -29.40
C ALA A 1035 9.28 28.27 -28.29
N PHE A 1036 8.89 27.95 -27.06
CA PHE A 1036 9.07 28.82 -25.89
C PHE A 1036 9.78 28.04 -24.78
N SER A 1037 10.92 28.54 -24.28
CA SER A 1037 11.67 27.91 -23.18
C SER A 1037 11.98 28.93 -22.09
N ASP A 1038 11.64 28.57 -20.84
CA ASP A 1038 11.84 29.40 -19.65
C ASP A 1038 12.60 28.61 -18.58
N ALA A 1039 13.82 29.04 -18.25
CA ALA A 1039 14.65 28.47 -17.19
C ALA A 1039 14.89 29.50 -16.08
N THR A 1040 14.33 29.27 -14.89
CA THR A 1040 14.43 30.20 -13.75
C THR A 1040 15.06 29.55 -12.52
N ASP A 1041 16.19 30.09 -12.06
CA ASP A 1041 16.78 29.79 -10.74
C ASP A 1041 16.47 30.93 -9.76
N ALA A 1042 15.68 30.64 -8.73
CA ALA A 1042 15.31 31.55 -7.64
C ALA A 1042 15.68 30.95 -6.27
N SER A 1043 16.80 30.23 -6.21
CA SER A 1043 17.27 29.56 -5.00
C SER A 1043 17.65 30.51 -3.86
N VAL A 1044 17.42 30.06 -2.62
CA VAL A 1044 17.77 30.80 -1.40
C VAL A 1044 18.69 29.96 -0.53
N VAL A 1045 19.86 30.49 -0.20
CA VAL A 1045 20.83 29.88 0.71
C VAL A 1045 21.11 30.83 1.86
N ASP A 1046 20.75 30.44 3.08
CA ASP A 1046 20.89 31.27 4.29
C ASP A 1046 21.66 30.53 5.39
N THR A 1047 22.85 31.00 5.72
CA THR A 1047 23.61 30.50 6.87
C THR A 1047 23.66 31.56 7.95
N PHE A 1048 23.22 31.22 9.16
CA PHE A 1048 23.00 32.23 10.20
C PHE A 1048 23.42 31.82 11.60
N VAL A 1049 23.88 32.80 12.37
CA VAL A 1049 23.97 32.76 13.84
C VAL A 1049 23.14 33.92 14.37
N LEU A 1050 22.02 33.64 15.04
CA LEU A 1050 21.08 34.66 15.49
C LEU A 1050 21.59 35.42 16.74
N SER A 1051 21.07 36.64 16.93
CA SER A 1051 21.33 37.45 18.12
C SER A 1051 21.03 36.68 19.42
N GLY A 1052 21.91 36.83 20.40
CA GLY A 1052 21.82 36.15 21.70
C GLY A 1052 22.46 34.76 21.75
N ALA A 1053 22.90 34.17 20.63
CA ALA A 1053 23.75 32.99 20.64
C ALA A 1053 25.14 33.31 21.21
N THR A 1054 25.77 32.40 21.95
CA THR A 1054 27.14 32.54 22.46
C THR A 1054 27.98 31.33 22.07
N LEU A 1055 29.05 31.56 21.31
CA LEU A 1055 29.98 30.54 20.83
C LEU A 1055 31.32 30.65 21.57
N ASN A 1056 31.62 29.68 22.41
CA ASN A 1056 32.91 29.51 23.09
C ASN A 1056 33.72 28.41 22.39
N ALA A 1057 34.44 28.77 21.32
CA ALA A 1057 35.32 27.85 20.59
C ALA A 1057 36.76 27.95 21.09
N THR A 1058 37.44 26.81 21.28
CA THR A 1058 38.92 26.77 21.44
C THR A 1058 39.64 26.69 20.09
N GLY A 1059 38.92 26.37 19.00
CA GLY A 1059 39.41 26.36 17.62
C GLY A 1059 38.85 27.51 16.77
N ALA A 1060 38.87 27.33 15.45
CA ALA A 1060 38.30 28.30 14.50
C ALA A 1060 36.76 28.24 14.48
N VAL A 1061 36.13 29.40 14.25
CA VAL A 1061 34.69 29.52 13.95
C VAL A 1061 34.54 29.82 12.47
N SER A 1062 33.83 28.96 11.73
CA SER A 1062 33.56 29.11 10.29
C SER A 1062 32.06 29.13 10.02
N VAL A 1063 31.58 30.17 9.34
CA VAL A 1063 30.21 30.33 8.88
C VAL A 1063 30.23 30.56 7.38
N LEU A 1064 29.66 29.63 6.60
CA LEU A 1064 29.80 29.60 5.14
C LEU A 1064 28.47 29.37 4.43
N SER A 1065 28.11 30.24 3.49
CA SER A 1065 27.12 29.94 2.47
C SER A 1065 27.79 29.83 1.10
N ALA A 1066 27.55 28.74 0.38
CA ALA A 1066 28.03 28.58 -0.99
C ALA A 1066 26.92 28.09 -1.93
N ALA A 1067 26.81 28.70 -3.11
CA ALA A 1067 25.84 28.31 -4.12
C ALA A 1067 26.42 28.37 -5.55
N TYR A 1068 26.02 27.40 -6.38
CA TYR A 1068 26.27 27.40 -7.82
C TYR A 1068 24.93 27.28 -8.57
N GLY A 1069 24.56 28.34 -9.29
CA GLY A 1069 23.39 28.44 -10.13
C GLY A 1069 23.79 28.57 -11.60
N ALA A 1070 23.17 27.79 -12.47
CA ALA A 1070 23.32 27.81 -13.91
C ALA A 1070 21.99 27.55 -14.61
N ALA A 1071 21.34 28.62 -15.09
CA ALA A 1071 20.10 28.57 -15.85
C ALA A 1071 20.39 28.54 -17.34
N ARG A 1072 19.79 27.59 -18.07
CA ARG A 1072 19.91 27.46 -19.52
C ARG A 1072 18.57 27.28 -20.21
N ALA A 1073 18.32 28.05 -21.27
CA ALA A 1073 17.11 28.00 -22.08
C ALA A 1073 17.48 27.90 -23.58
N PHE A 1074 16.92 26.92 -24.28
CA PHE A 1074 17.14 26.69 -25.71
C PHE A 1074 15.80 26.59 -26.44
N SER A 1075 15.58 27.43 -27.45
CA SER A 1075 14.35 27.42 -28.26
C SER A 1075 14.64 27.32 -29.74
N HIS A 1076 14.03 26.35 -30.42
CA HIS A 1076 14.21 26.14 -31.87
C HIS A 1076 12.85 26.13 -32.57
N GLY A 1077 12.58 27.15 -33.40
CA GLY A 1077 11.34 27.31 -34.16
C GLY A 1077 11.58 27.15 -35.67
N ILE A 1078 11.25 25.98 -36.23
CA ILE A 1078 11.46 25.66 -37.65
C ILE A 1078 10.13 25.54 -38.38
N SER A 1079 9.94 26.30 -39.46
CA SER A 1079 8.76 26.23 -40.31
C SER A 1079 9.13 26.19 -41.80
N VAL A 1080 8.64 25.18 -42.52
CA VAL A 1080 8.82 25.06 -43.97
C VAL A 1080 7.47 24.83 -44.64
N ALA A 1081 7.14 25.62 -45.65
CA ALA A 1081 5.89 25.51 -46.40
C ALA A 1081 6.07 25.72 -47.90
N GLY A 1082 5.11 25.26 -48.70
CA GLY A 1082 5.07 25.59 -50.13
C GLY A 1082 4.80 27.07 -50.39
N ALA A 1083 3.82 27.69 -49.72
CA ALA A 1083 3.48 29.10 -49.92
C ALA A 1083 4.03 30.03 -48.82
N ALA A 1084 3.62 29.83 -47.56
CA ALA A 1084 3.98 30.73 -46.45
C ALA A 1084 4.44 30.00 -45.18
N GLY A 1085 5.64 30.30 -44.68
CA GLY A 1085 6.18 29.72 -43.44
C GLY A 1085 6.48 30.77 -42.37
N VAL A 1086 6.07 30.53 -41.13
CA VAL A 1086 6.39 31.40 -39.97
C VAL A 1086 6.98 30.58 -38.82
N GLY A 1087 8.22 30.91 -38.42
CA GLY A 1087 8.91 30.30 -37.28
C GLY A 1087 9.14 31.31 -36.16
N ILE A 1088 8.73 30.98 -34.93
CA ILE A 1088 8.91 31.81 -33.74
C ILE A 1088 9.67 31.01 -32.69
N SER A 1089 10.70 31.60 -32.09
CA SER A 1089 11.38 31.08 -30.92
C SER A 1089 11.57 32.17 -29.86
N ASP A 1090 11.42 31.79 -28.59
CA ASP A 1090 11.66 32.64 -27.42
C ASP A 1090 12.36 31.80 -26.34
N ALA A 1091 13.57 32.17 -25.95
CA ALA A 1091 14.36 31.52 -24.91
C ALA A 1091 14.69 32.52 -23.80
N SER A 1092 14.33 32.18 -22.56
CA SER A 1092 14.50 33.05 -21.40
C SER A 1092 15.17 32.29 -20.25
N ALA A 1093 16.39 32.73 -19.90
CA ALA A 1093 17.18 32.18 -18.80
C ALA A 1093 17.38 33.25 -17.71
N ILE A 1094 16.86 33.00 -16.51
CA ILE A 1094 16.86 33.98 -15.41
C ILE A 1094 17.47 33.34 -14.16
N SER A 1095 18.54 33.96 -13.63
CA SER A 1095 19.09 33.63 -12.32
C SER A 1095 18.84 34.77 -11.32
N ARG A 1096 18.19 34.44 -10.21
CA ARG A 1096 17.88 35.34 -9.08
C ARG A 1096 18.25 34.74 -7.72
N ALA A 1097 19.26 33.88 -7.68
CA ALA A 1097 19.65 33.21 -6.45
C ALA A 1097 20.12 34.21 -5.38
N SER A 1098 19.69 34.01 -4.12
CA SER A 1098 20.06 34.82 -2.96
C SER A 1098 20.90 33.99 -1.99
N VAL A 1099 22.18 34.36 -1.83
CA VAL A 1099 23.12 33.67 -0.93
C VAL A 1099 23.53 34.60 0.21
N VAL A 1100 23.19 34.25 1.45
CA VAL A 1100 23.39 35.12 2.61
C VAL A 1100 24.05 34.38 3.76
N THR A 1101 25.12 34.97 4.29
CA THR A 1101 25.80 34.51 5.50
C THR A 1101 25.77 35.63 6.54
N ARG A 1102 25.21 35.36 7.73
CA ARG A 1102 25.06 36.37 8.79
C ARG A 1102 25.50 35.85 10.15
N PHE A 1103 26.26 36.68 10.86
CA PHE A 1103 26.70 36.39 12.22
C PHE A 1103 26.27 37.51 13.17
N GLU A 1104 25.25 37.27 13.97
CA GLU A 1104 24.69 38.24 14.94
C GLU A 1104 24.95 37.85 16.40
N GLY A 1105 25.55 36.68 16.64
CA GLY A 1105 25.84 36.15 17.97
C GLY A 1105 27.14 36.68 18.59
N ASN A 1106 27.50 36.14 19.77
CA ASN A 1106 28.71 36.48 20.50
C ASN A 1106 29.78 35.40 20.35
N ILE A 1107 31.07 35.79 20.35
CA ILE A 1107 32.21 34.87 20.48
C ILE A 1107 33.00 35.18 21.75
N GLY A 1108 33.11 34.18 22.63
CA GLY A 1108 33.85 34.25 23.89
C GLY A 1108 33.09 34.91 25.06
N THR A 1109 33.65 34.73 26.26
CA THR A 1109 33.40 35.59 27.43
C THR A 1109 34.77 36.05 27.95
N ALA A 1110 34.85 37.18 28.64
CA ALA A 1110 36.10 37.85 29.04
C ALA A 1110 37.11 37.02 29.88
N ALA A 1111 36.83 35.74 30.18
CA ALA A 1111 37.62 34.86 31.04
C ALA A 1111 38.24 33.62 30.35
N ILE A 1112 38.02 33.40 29.05
CA ILE A 1112 38.58 32.24 28.32
C ILE A 1112 39.16 32.76 27.00
N SER A 1113 40.42 32.42 26.68
CA SER A 1113 41.07 32.77 25.42
C SER A 1113 40.15 32.41 24.24
N GLY A 1114 39.64 33.42 23.54
CA GLY A 1114 38.62 33.31 22.51
C GLY A 1114 39.05 32.46 21.30
N ALA A 1115 38.10 32.19 20.41
CA ALA A 1115 38.31 31.39 19.20
C ALA A 1115 39.57 31.79 18.43
N ALA A 1116 40.26 30.82 17.81
CA ALA A 1116 41.51 31.07 17.11
C ALA A 1116 41.33 32.02 15.91
N THR A 1117 40.23 31.91 15.18
CA THR A 1117 39.85 32.79 14.04
C THR A 1117 38.32 32.81 13.85
N LEU A 1118 37.79 33.82 13.16
CA LEU A 1118 36.40 33.88 12.68
C LEU A 1118 36.39 34.06 11.15
N ASP A 1119 35.82 33.10 10.43
CA ASP A 1119 35.56 33.17 8.98
C ASP A 1119 34.05 33.27 8.72
N VAL A 1120 33.59 34.37 8.12
CA VAL A 1120 32.21 34.54 7.64
C VAL A 1120 32.25 34.74 6.13
N LYS A 1121 31.85 33.71 5.37
CA LYS A 1121 32.06 33.63 3.92
C LYS A 1121 30.76 33.37 3.15
N THR A 1122 30.56 34.13 2.08
CA THR A 1122 29.51 33.91 1.08
C THR A 1122 30.18 33.74 -0.28
N LEU A 1123 29.94 32.61 -0.94
CA LEU A 1123 30.50 32.28 -2.26
C LEU A 1123 29.37 31.93 -3.23
N ALA A 1124 29.11 32.77 -4.23
CA ALA A 1124 28.04 32.56 -5.21
C ALA A 1124 28.59 32.56 -6.64
N THR A 1125 28.16 31.60 -7.45
CA THR A 1125 28.33 31.62 -8.91
C THR A 1125 26.95 31.54 -9.56
N GLN A 1126 26.64 32.46 -10.48
CA GLN A 1126 25.37 32.53 -11.18
C GLN A 1126 25.61 32.69 -12.68
N THR A 1127 25.10 31.76 -13.49
CA THR A 1127 25.16 31.86 -14.95
C THR A 1127 23.76 31.78 -15.55
N ALA A 1128 23.47 32.63 -16.53
CA ALA A 1128 22.27 32.57 -17.37
C ALA A 1128 22.69 32.47 -18.84
N ASP A 1129 22.15 31.50 -19.57
CA ASP A 1129 22.50 31.20 -20.96
C ASP A 1129 21.21 30.96 -21.76
N ALA A 1130 20.94 31.79 -22.75
CA ALA A 1130 19.74 31.71 -23.58
C ALA A 1130 20.10 31.68 -25.07
N GLU A 1131 19.60 30.69 -25.80
CA GLU A 1131 19.82 30.55 -27.25
C GLU A 1131 18.47 30.35 -27.95
N SER A 1132 18.21 31.15 -28.99
CA SER A 1132 16.95 31.14 -29.72
C SER A 1132 17.17 31.10 -31.23
N ASP A 1133 16.83 29.99 -31.88
CA ASP A 1133 16.92 29.82 -33.32
C ASP A 1133 15.54 29.86 -33.99
N ALA A 1134 15.33 30.70 -35.00
CA ALA A 1134 14.10 30.74 -35.79
C ALA A 1134 14.39 30.64 -37.30
N VAL A 1135 13.90 29.56 -37.92
CA VAL A 1135 14.07 29.28 -39.36
C VAL A 1135 12.71 29.21 -40.04
N SER A 1136 12.54 29.93 -41.14
CA SER A 1136 11.31 29.90 -41.95
C SER A 1136 11.61 29.73 -43.45
N GLY A 1137 10.70 29.11 -44.20
CA GLY A 1137 10.81 28.96 -45.65
C GLY A 1137 9.46 28.83 -46.36
N GLY A 1138 9.29 29.55 -47.48
CA GLY A 1138 8.09 29.55 -48.33
C GLY A 1138 8.32 30.23 -49.68
N ILE A 1139 7.56 29.86 -50.71
CA ILE A 1139 7.70 30.45 -52.07
C ILE A 1139 7.13 31.88 -52.11
N LEU A 1140 6.03 32.15 -51.40
CA LEU A 1140 5.33 33.43 -51.43
C LEU A 1140 5.73 34.35 -50.29
N ALA A 1141 5.87 33.82 -49.07
CA ALA A 1141 6.23 34.58 -47.88
C ALA A 1141 6.98 33.71 -46.85
N ALA A 1142 7.94 34.31 -46.16
CA ALA A 1142 8.63 33.69 -45.03
C ALA A 1142 8.83 34.75 -43.94
N GLY A 1143 8.64 34.37 -42.67
CA GLY A 1143 8.86 35.24 -41.53
C GLY A 1143 9.42 34.48 -40.34
N ASN A 1144 10.50 34.97 -39.76
CA ASN A 1144 11.09 34.41 -38.55
C ASN A 1144 11.25 35.49 -37.46
N ALA A 1145 11.05 35.09 -36.21
CA ALA A 1145 11.31 35.92 -35.04
C ALA A 1145 11.97 35.05 -33.96
N ALA A 1146 13.16 35.45 -33.53
CA ALA A 1146 13.89 34.83 -32.43
C ALA A 1146 14.13 35.87 -31.33
N LEU A 1147 13.93 35.48 -30.07
CA LEU A 1147 14.20 36.30 -28.90
C LEU A 1147 14.97 35.45 -27.88
N ALA A 1148 16.18 35.89 -27.51
CA ALA A 1148 16.91 35.31 -26.39
C ALA A 1148 17.08 36.36 -25.29
N ASN A 1149 16.74 35.99 -24.06
CA ASN A 1149 16.90 36.83 -22.87
C ASN A 1149 17.66 36.08 -21.77
N ALA A 1150 18.81 36.61 -21.36
CA ALA A 1150 19.59 36.07 -20.26
C ALA A 1150 19.82 37.13 -19.18
N GLU A 1151 19.39 36.85 -17.95
CA GLU A 1151 19.43 37.82 -16.85
C GLU A 1151 19.99 37.22 -15.55
N VAL A 1152 20.87 37.97 -14.88
CA VAL A 1152 21.26 37.75 -13.49
C VAL A 1152 20.85 38.98 -12.68
N ARG A 1153 19.91 38.83 -11.74
CA ARG A 1153 19.35 39.97 -10.97
C ARG A 1153 18.91 39.60 -9.56
N GLU A 1154 18.74 40.60 -8.71
CA GLU A 1154 18.33 40.41 -7.31
C GLU A 1154 16.88 39.90 -7.17
N THR A 1155 16.64 39.11 -6.11
CA THR A 1155 15.28 38.69 -5.72
C THR A 1155 14.67 39.72 -4.78
N GLY A 1156 13.83 40.62 -5.31
CA GLY A 1156 13.16 41.63 -4.51
C GLY A 1156 14.15 42.60 -3.87
N ALA A 1157 14.14 42.71 -2.53
CA ALA A 1157 15.09 43.53 -1.76
C ALA A 1157 16.31 42.74 -1.23
N ALA A 1158 16.44 41.45 -1.57
CA ALA A 1158 17.52 40.59 -1.09
C ALA A 1158 18.71 40.59 -2.07
N PRO A 1159 19.95 40.81 -1.59
CA PRO A 1159 21.14 40.83 -2.45
C PRO A 1159 21.51 39.43 -2.94
N ASN A 1160 22.14 39.35 -4.12
CA ASN A 1160 22.61 38.08 -4.70
C ASN A 1160 23.65 37.36 -3.81
N ALA A 1161 24.53 38.11 -3.16
CA ALA A 1161 25.53 37.59 -2.22
C ALA A 1161 25.80 38.58 -1.09
N ARG A 1162 25.64 38.17 0.17
CA ARG A 1162 25.94 39.00 1.35
C ARG A 1162 26.55 38.22 2.50
N ALA A 1163 27.74 38.62 2.92
CA ALA A 1163 28.35 38.24 4.19
C ALA A 1163 28.31 39.43 5.17
N GLY A 1164 27.96 39.21 6.44
CA GLY A 1164 27.93 40.31 7.41
C GLY A 1164 28.02 39.89 8.88
N LEU A 1165 28.62 40.78 9.68
CA LEU A 1165 28.61 40.74 11.14
C LEU A 1165 27.51 41.69 11.66
N GLY A 1166 26.77 41.26 12.68
CA GLY A 1166 25.68 41.99 13.32
C GLY A 1166 26.07 42.60 14.66
N SER A 1167 25.09 42.75 15.56
CA SER A 1167 25.22 43.48 16.84
C SER A 1167 25.94 42.75 17.98
N GLY A 1168 26.44 41.54 17.73
CA GLY A 1168 27.06 40.71 18.76
C GLY A 1168 28.50 41.14 19.12
N THR A 1169 28.98 40.69 20.28
CA THR A 1169 30.36 40.94 20.74
C THR A 1169 31.29 39.82 20.27
N ILE A 1170 32.34 40.15 19.52
CA ILE A 1170 33.28 39.18 18.95
C ILE A 1170 34.67 39.37 19.58
N THR A 1171 35.17 38.33 20.26
CA THR A 1171 36.55 38.28 20.76
C THR A 1171 37.26 37.04 20.19
N VAL A 1172 38.31 37.23 19.40
CA VAL A 1172 39.13 36.15 18.80
C VAL A 1172 40.63 36.38 19.03
N GLY A 1173 41.40 35.30 19.07
CA GLY A 1173 42.86 35.33 19.24
C GLY A 1173 43.66 35.55 17.94
N GLY A 1174 42.99 35.45 16.77
CA GLY A 1174 43.59 35.60 15.44
C GLY A 1174 42.73 36.40 14.48
N ASN A 1175 42.71 36.05 13.19
CA ASN A 1175 42.07 36.86 12.15
C ASN A 1175 40.54 36.74 12.15
N ILE A 1176 39.87 37.86 11.84
CA ILE A 1176 38.46 37.92 11.42
C ILE A 1176 38.44 38.16 9.91
N ALA A 1177 37.80 37.29 9.15
CA ALA A 1177 37.58 37.47 7.71
C ALA A 1177 36.10 37.46 7.39
N VAL A 1178 35.62 38.53 6.74
CA VAL A 1178 34.28 38.63 6.19
C VAL A 1178 34.42 38.74 4.67
N VAL A 1179 33.98 37.72 3.94
CA VAL A 1179 34.19 37.63 2.49
C VAL A 1179 32.85 37.38 1.80
N SER A 1180 32.45 38.27 0.90
CA SER A 1180 31.35 38.04 -0.04
C SER A 1180 31.92 38.05 -1.46
N ARG A 1181 31.70 36.97 -2.23
CA ARG A 1181 32.10 36.86 -3.64
C ARG A 1181 30.93 36.41 -4.48
N LEU A 1182 30.71 37.09 -5.60
CA LEU A 1182 29.75 36.75 -6.64
C LEU A 1182 30.48 36.71 -7.99
N LEU A 1183 30.37 35.58 -8.69
CA LEU A 1183 30.72 35.46 -10.11
C LEU A 1183 29.41 35.37 -10.89
N ALA A 1184 29.17 36.31 -11.80
CA ALA A 1184 27.94 36.39 -12.58
C ALA A 1184 28.26 36.47 -14.08
N THR A 1185 27.58 35.65 -14.89
CA THR A 1185 27.66 35.66 -16.36
C THR A 1185 26.26 35.56 -16.96
N ALA A 1186 25.96 36.37 -17.97
CA ALA A 1186 24.74 36.26 -18.76
C ALA A 1186 25.10 36.29 -20.26
N THR A 1187 24.64 35.30 -21.02
CA THR A 1187 24.87 35.17 -22.47
C THR A 1187 23.53 34.94 -23.17
N ALA A 1188 23.24 35.71 -24.21
CA ALA A 1188 22.04 35.57 -25.02
C ALA A 1188 22.42 35.60 -26.50
N ASP A 1189 22.09 34.53 -27.23
CA ASP A 1189 22.41 34.33 -28.65
C ASP A 1189 21.11 34.08 -29.46
N THR A 1190 21.00 34.70 -30.65
CA THR A 1190 19.82 34.61 -31.56
C THR A 1190 20.22 34.47 -33.02
#